data_AF-A0A3B9GWI7-F1
#
_entry.id   AF-A0A3B9GWI7-F1
#
_cell.length_a   1.000
_cell.length_b   1.000
_cell.length_c   1.000
_cell.angle_alpha   90.00
_cell.angle_beta   90.00
_cell.angle_gamma   90.00
#
_symmetry.space_group_name_H-M   'P 1'
#
loop_
_entity.id
_entity.type
_entity.pdbx_description
1 polymer ?
#
loop_
_entity_poly.entity_id
_entity_poly.type
_entity_poly.pdbx_seq_one_letter_code
_entity_poly.pdbx_strand_id
1 'polypeptide(L)'
;MKSFDDLPKRDRNHALEDEAEAAFKALISRSDDFVFQGSDRKDYGTDCQIEVVLNGQATNVRVHVQLKGTERALNADGSFSIAVDRANLNYLIAQPYSFYVGYYSPSKSLRVSFVDAVLRRYEHSGKGWTDQQSLTISFTEELTVDRLSRLASLVISGARIARDRRIAQTTATLEAMPGVLRKAEPELHVPEDAALARQLAERLYESGADRVLSAAFEQFLSVLGADHDAMGFCYMAEINLGMGYQSPDVERIEAALTHLRSRLDTGRFQVGSLHYTIGNALSALGNEQEAKTSYIAALEDTDFSSSSEMAAQCYKNLGTSFERLGEEDIAAEHYLEALRLNSNLPEAHNALAHYHHRNGRYGEALSYFDRVVFTDRQLGRTSAISGWRINVLFNLGDARAAFREINGLLSNADSEPWIWPWCARQIAAFGRTSVESAQLALTFWDRCIATHPELGRARTERLLTSFYLRSEGEDIGEYSEFRSLFGHHIALVDADDAALPWDRLGHWAQDEGNWEEAELCYRKAYELAGGHYGYCLGTALNFLGRFEESRPILLEQAEHLQPDAMSWFQLGVANGNTGRSSEAIAAYEKAIELDPEYDIAMFNLGGVHWNDGNIIGAKQMWRRAIERFPDHELVEEIRARIPSLF
;
A
#
# COMPACT_ATOMS: atom_id res chain seq x y z
N MET A 1 10.58 74.23 -50.93
CA MET A 1 9.97 73.05 -51.58
C MET A 1 10.99 71.91 -51.55
N LYS A 2 10.91 71.02 -50.55
CA LYS A 2 11.45 69.67 -50.71
C LYS A 2 10.41 68.90 -51.52
N SER A 3 10.84 68.25 -52.59
CA SER A 3 9.94 67.54 -53.50
C SER A 3 9.16 66.48 -52.72
N PHE A 4 7.84 66.44 -52.94
CA PHE A 4 6.97 65.35 -52.50
C PHE A 4 7.24 64.04 -53.26
N ASP A 5 8.23 64.00 -54.17
CA ASP A 5 8.65 62.83 -54.95
C ASP A 5 9.81 62.02 -54.32
N ASP A 6 10.40 62.47 -53.19
CA ASP A 6 11.35 61.62 -52.45
C ASP A 6 10.57 60.57 -51.65
N LEU A 7 10.26 59.44 -52.29
CA LEU A 7 9.77 58.26 -51.60
C LEU A 7 10.77 57.85 -50.51
N PRO A 8 10.32 57.46 -49.30
CA PRO A 8 11.20 56.99 -48.25
C PRO A 8 12.10 55.87 -48.77
N LYS A 9 13.42 56.08 -48.78
CA LYS A 9 14.38 55.01 -49.02
C LYS A 9 14.40 54.11 -47.79
N ARG A 10 14.42 52.79 -47.97
CA ARG A 10 14.53 51.84 -46.87
C ARG A 10 15.73 52.24 -45.99
N ASP A 11 15.46 52.53 -44.72
CA ASP A 11 16.47 52.71 -43.67
C ASP A 11 17.43 51.51 -43.69
N ARG A 12 18.73 51.75 -43.45
CA ARG A 12 19.76 50.70 -43.34
C ARG A 12 19.42 49.68 -42.26
N ASN A 13 18.67 50.08 -41.24
CA ASN A 13 18.10 49.16 -40.25
C ASN A 13 17.18 48.10 -40.88
N HIS A 14 16.42 48.44 -41.93
CA HIS A 14 15.58 47.46 -42.64
C HIS A 14 16.40 46.39 -43.37
N ALA A 15 17.54 46.76 -43.96
CA ALA A 15 18.39 45.78 -44.64
C ALA A 15 19.01 44.79 -43.65
N LEU A 16 19.47 45.27 -42.49
CA LEU A 16 20.04 44.46 -41.44
C LEU A 16 19.01 43.49 -40.83
N GLU A 17 17.77 43.93 -40.63
CA GLU A 17 16.67 43.08 -40.13
C GLU A 17 16.18 42.08 -41.18
N ASP A 18 16.20 42.43 -42.47
CA ASP A 18 15.93 41.49 -43.57
C ASP A 18 17.02 40.37 -43.62
N GLU A 19 18.30 40.73 -43.46
CA GLU A 19 19.41 39.77 -43.37
C GLU A 19 19.27 38.84 -42.15
N ALA A 20 18.94 39.42 -40.99
CA ALA A 20 18.73 38.67 -39.76
C ALA A 20 17.61 37.62 -39.93
N GLU A 21 16.46 38.03 -40.47
CA GLU A 21 15.31 37.15 -40.66
C GLU A 21 15.61 36.04 -41.68
N ALA A 22 16.29 36.37 -42.78
CA ALA A 22 16.72 35.38 -43.77
C ALA A 22 17.67 34.34 -43.16
N ALA A 23 18.64 34.78 -42.34
CA ALA A 23 19.55 33.88 -41.64
C ALA A 23 18.80 32.99 -40.64
N PHE A 24 17.86 33.54 -39.88
CA PHE A 24 17.06 32.79 -38.92
C PHE A 24 16.17 31.75 -39.61
N LYS A 25 15.46 32.12 -40.68
CA LYS A 25 14.67 31.18 -41.49
C LYS A 25 15.52 30.04 -42.06
N ALA A 26 16.72 30.35 -42.56
CA ALA A 26 17.65 29.36 -43.08
C ALA A 26 18.21 28.42 -41.99
N LEU A 27 18.28 28.87 -40.73
CA LEU A 27 18.60 28.00 -39.61
C LEU A 27 17.41 27.09 -39.26
N ILE A 28 16.20 27.65 -39.14
CA ILE A 28 14.99 26.88 -38.84
C ILE A 28 14.74 25.82 -39.91
N SER A 29 14.92 26.13 -41.20
CA SER A 29 14.74 25.15 -42.29
C SER A 29 15.76 24.00 -42.30
N ARG A 30 16.82 24.08 -41.49
CA ARG A 30 17.81 23.00 -41.30
C ARG A 30 17.52 22.14 -40.07
N SER A 31 16.55 22.53 -39.24
CA SER A 31 16.07 21.75 -38.10
C SER A 31 14.80 21.02 -38.51
N ASP A 32 14.71 19.74 -38.16
CA ASP A 32 13.49 18.95 -38.37
C ASP A 32 12.46 19.17 -37.25
N ASP A 33 12.83 19.93 -36.21
CA ASP A 33 12.06 20.09 -34.97
C ASP A 33 11.20 21.36 -34.93
N PHE A 34 11.41 22.29 -35.88
CA PHE A 34 10.66 23.55 -35.94
C PHE A 34 10.25 23.92 -37.35
N VAL A 35 9.06 24.51 -37.49
CA VAL A 35 8.59 25.17 -38.71
C VAL A 35 8.37 26.65 -38.43
N PHE A 36 8.80 27.50 -39.37
CA PHE A 36 8.56 28.94 -39.29
C PHE A 36 7.10 29.26 -39.65
N GLN A 37 6.37 29.93 -38.76
CA GLN A 37 4.94 30.25 -38.95
C GLN A 37 4.73 31.67 -39.48
N GLY A 38 5.50 32.64 -39.00
CA GLY A 38 5.33 34.03 -39.38
C GLY A 38 6.30 34.99 -38.70
N SER A 39 6.37 36.19 -39.25
CA SER A 39 7.09 37.33 -38.68
C SER A 39 6.24 38.59 -38.74
N ASP A 40 6.39 39.44 -37.74
CA ASP A 40 5.84 40.79 -37.68
C ASP A 40 7.00 41.77 -37.47
N ARG A 41 7.24 42.63 -38.46
CA ARG A 41 8.33 43.60 -38.41
C ARG A 41 7.89 44.82 -37.61
N LYS A 42 8.69 45.18 -36.62
CA LYS A 42 8.51 46.37 -35.79
C LYS A 42 9.69 47.33 -35.95
N ASP A 43 9.53 48.56 -35.53
CA ASP A 43 10.60 49.58 -35.57
C ASP A 43 11.80 49.22 -34.67
N TYR A 44 11.61 48.27 -33.75
CA TYR A 44 12.59 47.89 -32.74
C TYR A 44 13.19 46.49 -32.91
N GLY A 45 12.82 45.76 -33.96
CA GLY A 45 13.23 44.38 -34.25
C GLY A 45 12.13 43.59 -34.96
N THR A 46 12.29 42.28 -35.01
CA THR A 46 11.36 41.38 -35.71
C THR A 46 10.80 40.33 -34.77
N ASP A 47 9.48 40.26 -34.67
CA ASP A 47 8.78 39.29 -33.83
C ASP A 47 8.52 38.06 -34.71
N CYS A 48 9.19 36.95 -34.43
CA CYS A 48 9.06 35.70 -35.17
C CYS A 48 8.28 34.67 -34.35
N GLN A 49 7.52 33.82 -35.03
CA GLN A 49 6.87 32.64 -34.45
C GLN A 49 7.37 31.38 -35.13
N ILE A 50 7.83 30.43 -34.33
CA ILE A 50 8.17 29.08 -34.76
C ILE A 50 7.27 28.08 -34.05
N GLU A 51 6.97 26.97 -34.70
CA GLU A 51 6.08 25.94 -34.19
C GLU A 51 6.82 24.62 -34.13
N VAL A 52 6.68 23.91 -33.02
CA VAL A 52 7.39 22.65 -32.83
C VAL A 52 6.79 21.57 -33.72
N VAL A 53 7.66 20.74 -34.28
CA VAL A 53 7.33 19.53 -35.03
C VAL A 53 7.51 18.31 -34.13
N LEU A 54 6.54 17.41 -34.14
CA LEU A 54 6.64 16.12 -33.47
C LEU A 54 6.24 15.02 -34.45
N ASN A 55 7.09 14.00 -34.60
CA ASN A 55 6.88 12.88 -35.52
C ASN A 55 6.62 13.34 -36.98
N GLY A 56 7.34 14.37 -37.42
CA GLY A 56 7.24 14.92 -38.77
C GLY A 56 5.99 15.77 -39.04
N GLN A 57 5.18 16.07 -38.02
CA GLN A 57 4.02 16.96 -38.15
C GLN A 57 4.16 18.19 -37.25
N ALA A 58 3.87 19.36 -37.80
CA ALA A 58 3.77 20.59 -37.03
C ALA A 58 2.63 20.47 -36.00
N THR A 59 2.88 20.95 -34.78
CA THR A 59 1.96 20.83 -33.65
C THR A 59 1.04 22.05 -33.57
N ASN A 60 0.67 22.49 -32.37
CA ASN A 60 0.07 23.79 -32.09
C ASN A 60 0.83 24.53 -30.98
N VAL A 61 2.04 24.05 -30.66
CA VAL A 61 2.90 24.61 -29.63
C VAL A 61 3.88 25.58 -30.29
N ARG A 62 3.70 26.88 -30.00
CA ARG A 62 4.47 27.96 -30.62
C ARG A 62 5.47 28.53 -29.63
N VAL A 63 6.65 28.85 -30.16
CA VAL A 63 7.71 29.57 -29.45
C VAL A 63 7.88 30.93 -30.12
N HIS A 64 7.95 31.98 -29.31
CA HIS A 64 8.07 33.34 -29.78
C HIS A 64 9.53 33.78 -29.72
N VAL A 65 10.00 34.42 -30.79
CA VAL A 65 11.39 34.79 -30.95
C VAL A 65 11.49 36.27 -31.27
N GLN A 66 12.19 37.03 -30.44
CA GLN A 66 12.54 38.41 -30.76
C GLN A 66 13.90 38.44 -31.47
N LEU A 67 13.86 38.69 -32.77
CA LEU A 67 15.05 38.76 -33.60
C LEU A 67 15.52 40.22 -33.76
N LYS A 68 16.82 40.43 -33.65
CA LYS A 68 17.43 41.75 -33.86
C LYS A 68 18.84 41.67 -34.42
N GLY A 69 19.14 42.50 -35.41
CA GLY A 69 20.47 42.59 -36.00
C GLY A 69 21.38 43.62 -35.34
N THR A 70 22.69 43.40 -35.41
CA THR A 70 23.71 44.39 -35.02
C THR A 70 24.95 44.32 -35.90
N GLU A 71 25.54 45.49 -36.17
CA GLU A 71 26.86 45.67 -36.78
C GLU A 71 27.93 46.12 -35.75
N ARG A 72 27.53 46.31 -34.48
CA ARG A 72 28.45 46.78 -33.42
C ARG A 72 29.53 45.76 -33.15
N ALA A 73 30.75 46.23 -32.92
CA ALA A 73 31.89 45.37 -32.57
C ALA A 73 31.58 44.50 -31.35
N LEU A 74 32.13 43.28 -31.36
CA LEU A 74 32.04 42.35 -30.24
C LEU A 74 32.76 42.92 -29.00
N ASN A 75 32.25 42.56 -27.84
CA ASN A 75 32.89 42.75 -26.55
C ASN A 75 34.18 41.91 -26.46
N ALA A 76 35.02 42.20 -25.45
CA ALA A 76 36.31 41.51 -25.27
C ALA A 76 36.18 39.99 -25.02
N ASP A 77 35.04 39.55 -24.48
CA ASP A 77 34.68 38.14 -24.28
C ASP A 77 34.06 37.50 -25.53
N GLY A 78 34.05 38.22 -26.65
CA GLY A 78 33.44 37.80 -27.90
C GLY A 78 31.93 37.94 -27.95
N SER A 79 31.25 38.39 -26.89
CA SER A 79 29.79 38.62 -26.85
C SER A 79 29.38 39.90 -27.59
N PHE A 80 28.08 40.14 -27.78
CA PHE A 80 27.58 41.47 -28.14
C PHE A 80 26.29 41.77 -27.40
N SER A 81 25.97 43.05 -27.26
CA SER A 81 24.77 43.49 -26.53
C SER A 81 23.89 44.41 -27.35
N ILE A 82 22.58 44.21 -27.25
CA ILE A 82 21.57 44.99 -27.97
C ILE A 82 20.55 45.54 -26.98
N ALA A 83 20.21 46.81 -27.14
CA ALA A 83 19.12 47.44 -26.38
C ALA A 83 17.75 47.05 -26.98
N VAL A 84 16.84 46.57 -26.15
CA VAL A 84 15.46 46.24 -26.50
C VAL A 84 14.49 46.98 -25.58
N ASP A 85 13.28 47.27 -26.08
CA ASP A 85 12.23 47.84 -25.23
C ASP A 85 11.79 46.81 -24.18
N ARG A 86 11.49 47.26 -22.95
CA ARG A 86 10.90 46.41 -21.90
C ARG A 86 9.60 45.75 -22.37
N ALA A 87 8.81 46.41 -23.23
CA ALA A 87 7.58 45.84 -23.79
C ALA A 87 7.82 44.49 -24.50
N ASN A 88 8.98 44.32 -25.15
CA ASN A 88 9.35 43.08 -25.82
C ASN A 88 9.65 41.97 -24.81
N LEU A 89 10.29 42.30 -23.69
CA LEU A 89 10.48 41.35 -22.61
C LEU A 89 9.13 40.89 -22.03
N ASN A 90 8.20 41.82 -21.79
CA ASN A 90 6.85 41.46 -21.31
C ASN A 90 6.12 40.51 -22.27
N TYR A 91 6.26 40.73 -23.57
CA TYR A 91 5.70 39.85 -24.59
C TYR A 91 6.29 38.43 -24.53
N LEU A 92 7.61 38.31 -24.41
CA LEU A 92 8.26 36.99 -24.33
C LEU A 92 8.02 36.31 -22.97
N ILE A 93 7.96 37.04 -21.85
CA ILE A 93 7.62 36.47 -20.52
C ILE A 93 6.25 35.80 -20.54
N ALA A 94 5.29 36.36 -21.29
CA ALA A 94 3.94 35.81 -21.39
C ALA A 94 3.88 34.49 -22.19
N GLN A 95 4.97 34.09 -22.85
CA GLN A 95 5.03 32.94 -23.75
C GLN A 95 6.17 32.00 -23.31
N PRO A 96 5.88 30.82 -22.74
CA PRO A 96 6.90 29.88 -22.28
C PRO A 96 7.95 29.56 -23.36
N TYR A 97 9.20 29.37 -22.94
CA TYR A 97 10.32 28.99 -23.80
C TYR A 97 10.73 30.00 -24.87
N SER A 98 10.18 31.21 -24.82
CA SER A 98 10.45 32.27 -25.79
C SER A 98 11.79 32.95 -25.52
N PHE A 99 12.46 33.40 -26.59
CA PHE A 99 13.86 33.85 -26.49
C PHE A 99 14.23 34.95 -27.47
N TYR A 100 15.37 35.57 -27.22
CA TYR A 100 15.96 36.56 -28.11
C TYR A 100 16.96 35.90 -29.05
N VAL A 101 16.98 36.36 -30.31
CA VAL A 101 18.01 36.03 -31.28
C VAL A 101 18.70 37.31 -31.73
N GLY A 102 20.03 37.33 -31.58
CA GLY A 102 20.90 38.38 -32.07
C GLY A 102 21.58 37.92 -33.35
N TYR A 103 21.42 38.68 -34.44
CA TYR A 103 22.17 38.48 -35.68
C TYR A 103 23.38 39.43 -35.75
N TYR A 104 24.58 38.87 -35.83
CA TYR A 104 25.79 39.67 -36.02
C TYR A 104 26.17 39.67 -37.51
N SER A 105 25.89 40.78 -38.19
CA SER A 105 26.05 40.88 -39.66
C SER A 105 27.48 40.62 -40.16
N PRO A 106 28.56 41.12 -39.51
CA PRO A 106 29.93 40.89 -39.97
C PRO A 106 30.34 39.42 -40.12
N SER A 107 29.91 38.54 -39.22
CA SER A 107 30.18 37.09 -39.30
C SER A 107 29.00 36.27 -39.82
N LYS A 108 27.84 36.91 -40.04
CA LYS A 108 26.56 36.27 -40.37
C LYS A 108 26.13 35.18 -39.38
N SER A 109 26.51 35.32 -38.11
CA SER A 109 26.19 34.35 -37.06
C SER A 109 24.94 34.74 -36.27
N LEU A 110 24.15 33.75 -35.87
CA LEU A 110 23.01 33.91 -34.97
C LEU A 110 23.42 33.50 -33.55
N ARG A 111 23.03 34.30 -32.57
CA ARG A 111 23.25 34.03 -31.15
C ARG A 111 21.97 34.13 -30.37
N VAL A 112 21.90 33.44 -29.23
CA VAL A 112 20.70 33.33 -28.42
C VAL A 112 20.88 33.96 -27.04
N SER A 113 19.80 34.49 -26.50
CA SER A 113 19.68 34.86 -25.09
C SER A 113 18.27 34.51 -24.62
N PHE A 114 18.15 33.70 -23.57
CA PHE A 114 16.87 33.28 -23.00
C PHE A 114 16.34 34.31 -22.01
N VAL A 115 15.01 34.40 -21.91
CA VAL A 115 14.31 35.36 -21.05
C VAL A 115 14.76 35.22 -19.59
N ASP A 116 14.87 33.99 -19.08
CA ASP A 116 15.26 33.74 -17.68
C ASP A 116 16.69 34.23 -17.37
N ALA A 117 17.62 34.04 -18.31
CA ALA A 117 18.98 34.54 -18.17
C ALA A 117 19.03 36.08 -18.15
N VAL A 118 18.16 36.73 -18.92
CA VAL A 118 18.02 38.20 -18.92
C VAL A 118 17.48 38.69 -17.59
N LEU A 119 16.37 38.11 -17.11
CA LEU A 119 15.74 38.46 -15.84
C LEU A 119 16.73 38.35 -14.68
N ARG A 120 17.42 37.21 -14.60
CA ARG A 120 18.41 36.94 -13.55
C ARG A 120 19.56 37.95 -13.55
N ARG A 121 20.07 38.32 -14.72
CA ARG A 121 21.17 39.30 -14.82
C ARG A 121 20.78 40.64 -14.21
N TYR A 122 19.54 41.08 -14.45
CA TYR A 122 19.03 42.32 -13.89
C TYR A 122 18.85 42.24 -12.37
N GLU A 123 18.30 41.13 -11.86
CA GLU A 123 18.22 40.88 -10.41
C GLU A 123 19.59 40.97 -9.72
N HIS A 124 20.63 40.33 -10.29
CA HIS A 124 21.98 40.33 -9.72
C HIS A 124 22.67 41.71 -9.82
N SER A 125 22.29 42.52 -10.80
CA SER A 125 22.82 43.88 -10.95
C SER A 125 22.23 44.89 -9.96
N GLY A 126 21.24 44.49 -9.17
CA GLY A 126 20.49 45.38 -8.27
C GLY A 126 19.58 46.38 -8.99
N LYS A 127 19.43 46.26 -10.31
CA LYS A 127 18.55 47.09 -11.14
C LYS A 127 17.27 46.32 -11.41
N GLY A 128 16.13 46.80 -10.89
CA GLY A 128 14.82 46.26 -11.23
C GLY A 128 14.57 46.39 -12.73
N TRP A 129 14.42 45.26 -13.44
CA TRP A 129 14.12 45.26 -14.88
C TRP A 129 12.77 45.93 -15.17
N THR A 130 11.84 45.84 -14.21
CA THR A 130 10.52 46.51 -14.25
C THR A 130 10.63 48.03 -14.29
N ASP A 131 11.71 48.60 -13.75
CA ASP A 131 11.90 50.05 -13.65
C ASP A 131 12.61 50.63 -14.90
N GLN A 132 13.00 49.78 -15.84
CA GLN A 132 13.71 50.18 -17.04
C GLN A 132 12.75 50.43 -18.21
N GLN A 133 13.01 51.47 -19.01
CA GLN A 133 12.33 51.63 -20.31
C GLN A 133 12.96 50.73 -21.39
N SER A 134 14.27 50.51 -21.32
CA SER A 134 15.00 49.64 -22.24
C SER A 134 15.95 48.71 -21.48
N LEU A 135 16.07 47.49 -21.98
CA LEU A 135 16.93 46.45 -21.41
C LEU A 135 18.09 46.17 -22.36
N THR A 136 19.28 45.93 -21.81
CA THR A 136 20.45 45.50 -22.57
C THR A 136 20.56 43.99 -22.52
N ILE A 137 20.25 43.35 -23.64
CA ILE A 137 20.35 41.90 -23.80
C ILE A 137 21.77 41.58 -24.28
N SER A 138 22.42 40.61 -23.65
CA SER A 138 23.75 40.15 -24.07
C SER A 138 23.66 38.76 -24.69
N PHE A 139 24.29 38.60 -25.84
CA PHE A 139 24.29 37.40 -26.66
C PHE A 139 25.67 36.76 -26.65
N THR A 140 25.80 35.71 -25.85
CA THR A 140 27.06 35.00 -25.60
C THR A 140 27.13 33.69 -26.37
N GLU A 141 26.01 32.99 -26.53
CA GLU A 141 25.98 31.64 -27.10
C GLU A 141 25.50 31.63 -28.56
N GLU A 142 26.11 30.79 -29.38
CA GLU A 142 25.65 30.55 -30.76
C GLU A 142 24.35 29.73 -30.78
N LEU A 143 23.44 30.11 -31.68
CA LEU A 143 22.20 29.36 -31.92
C LEU A 143 22.45 28.32 -33.02
N THR A 144 22.61 27.07 -32.59
CA THR A 144 22.88 25.92 -33.47
C THR A 144 21.64 25.05 -33.67
N VAL A 145 21.67 24.15 -34.66
CA VAL A 145 20.59 23.16 -34.87
C VAL A 145 20.44 22.26 -33.64
N ASP A 146 21.55 21.78 -33.06
CA ASP A 146 21.53 20.99 -31.82
C ASP A 146 20.82 21.70 -30.65
N ARG A 147 21.06 23.01 -30.50
CA ARG A 147 20.39 23.79 -29.46
C ARG A 147 18.90 23.96 -29.74
N LEU A 148 18.52 24.11 -31.01
CA LEU A 148 17.11 24.11 -31.40
C LEU A 148 16.46 22.76 -31.09
N SER A 149 17.12 21.64 -31.39
CA SER A 149 16.60 20.31 -31.06
C SER A 149 16.41 20.12 -29.54
N ARG A 150 17.37 20.56 -28.72
CA ARG A 150 17.22 20.56 -27.25
C ARG A 150 16.07 21.44 -26.77
N LEU A 151 15.91 22.62 -27.35
CA LEU A 151 14.80 23.52 -27.04
C LEU A 151 13.45 22.91 -27.46
N ALA A 152 13.37 22.26 -28.62
CA ALA A 152 12.16 21.58 -29.07
C ALA A 152 11.75 20.48 -28.09
N SER A 153 12.69 19.63 -27.66
CA SER A 153 12.45 18.58 -26.66
C SER A 153 11.92 19.15 -25.35
N LEU A 154 12.53 20.25 -24.86
CA LEU A 154 12.08 20.95 -23.66
C LEU A 154 10.64 21.48 -23.81
N VAL A 155 10.35 22.14 -24.92
CA VAL A 155 9.02 22.71 -25.22
C VAL A 155 7.96 21.61 -25.35
N ILE A 156 8.27 20.52 -26.05
CA ILE A 156 7.38 19.36 -26.21
C ILE A 156 7.06 18.75 -24.86
N SER A 157 8.08 18.56 -24.02
CA SER A 157 7.92 17.97 -22.69
C SER A 157 6.99 18.83 -21.82
N GLY A 158 7.24 20.14 -21.73
CA GLY A 158 6.37 21.05 -20.99
C GLY A 158 4.92 21.07 -21.51
N ALA A 159 4.74 21.12 -22.83
CA ALA A 159 3.42 21.10 -23.45
C ALA A 159 2.66 19.80 -23.19
N ARG A 160 3.34 18.65 -23.16
CA ARG A 160 2.74 17.35 -22.82
C ARG A 160 2.26 17.33 -21.37
N ILE A 161 3.09 17.77 -20.42
CA ILE A 161 2.75 17.84 -18.99
C ILE A 161 1.50 18.71 -18.79
N ALA A 162 1.46 19.90 -19.38
CA ALA A 162 0.32 20.81 -19.30
C ALA A 162 -0.96 20.21 -19.92
N ARG A 163 -0.83 19.52 -21.06
CA ARG A 163 -1.94 18.82 -21.73
C ARG A 163 -2.48 17.70 -20.85
N ASP A 164 -1.62 16.81 -20.38
CA ASP A 164 -2.01 15.60 -19.65
C ASP A 164 -2.69 15.96 -18.32
N ARG A 165 -2.18 16.99 -17.64
CA ARG A 165 -2.84 17.58 -16.46
C ARG A 165 -4.24 18.10 -16.79
N ARG A 166 -4.39 18.86 -17.88
CA ARG A 166 -5.71 19.38 -18.31
C ARG A 166 -6.67 18.24 -18.64
N ILE A 167 -6.21 17.21 -19.35
CA ILE A 167 -7.02 16.03 -19.65
C ILE A 167 -7.46 15.39 -18.34
N ALA A 168 -6.53 15.07 -17.43
CA ALA A 168 -6.86 14.44 -16.14
C ALA A 168 -7.88 15.26 -15.32
N GLN A 169 -7.76 16.59 -15.31
CA GLN A 169 -8.70 17.47 -14.62
C GLN A 169 -10.06 17.58 -15.30
N THR A 170 -10.12 17.53 -16.64
CA THR A 170 -11.38 17.69 -17.38
C THR A 170 -12.16 16.39 -17.54
N THR A 171 -11.50 15.23 -17.48
CA THR A 171 -12.14 13.92 -17.64
C THR A 171 -12.46 13.22 -16.31
N ALA A 172 -12.00 13.74 -15.17
CA ALA A 172 -12.27 13.13 -13.87
C ALA A 172 -13.72 13.36 -13.41
N THR A 173 -14.31 12.35 -12.76
CA THR A 173 -15.58 12.51 -12.06
C THR A 173 -15.42 13.41 -10.82
N LEU A 174 -16.53 13.96 -10.32
CA LEU A 174 -16.55 14.78 -9.11
C LEU A 174 -15.97 14.02 -7.90
N GLU A 175 -16.26 12.72 -7.76
CA GLU A 175 -15.70 11.92 -6.66
C GLU A 175 -14.19 11.67 -6.81
N ALA A 176 -13.68 11.56 -8.04
CA ALA A 176 -12.26 11.33 -8.31
C ALA A 176 -11.40 12.61 -8.23
N MET A 177 -12.03 13.79 -8.34
CA MET A 177 -11.35 15.08 -8.43
C MET A 177 -10.39 15.37 -7.27
N PRO A 178 -10.73 15.10 -5.98
CA PRO A 178 -9.78 15.31 -4.89
C PRO A 178 -8.51 14.47 -5.04
N GLY A 179 -8.62 13.24 -5.55
CA GLY A 179 -7.48 12.38 -5.83
C GLY A 179 -6.62 12.89 -6.99
N VAL A 180 -7.25 13.39 -8.06
CA VAL A 180 -6.55 14.01 -9.20
C VAL A 180 -5.81 15.27 -8.76
N LEU A 181 -6.43 16.13 -7.96
CA LEU A 181 -5.78 17.34 -7.45
C LEU A 181 -4.65 17.01 -6.47
N ARG A 182 -4.79 15.97 -5.65
CA ARG A 182 -3.75 15.52 -4.71
C ARG A 182 -2.54 14.91 -5.41
N LYS A 183 -2.75 14.22 -6.54
CA LYS A 183 -1.69 13.61 -7.36
C LYS A 183 -1.11 14.56 -8.41
N ALA A 184 -1.74 15.70 -8.66
CA ALA A 184 -1.26 16.64 -9.65
C ALA A 184 0.02 17.32 -9.15
N GLU A 185 1.13 17.02 -9.81
CA GLU A 185 2.40 17.70 -9.54
C GLU A 185 2.33 19.17 -9.99
N PRO A 186 3.07 20.07 -9.32
CA PRO A 186 3.16 21.46 -9.73
C PRO A 186 3.79 21.58 -11.12
N GLU A 187 3.30 22.52 -11.92
CA GLU A 187 3.90 22.82 -13.22
C GLU A 187 5.23 23.54 -12.98
N LEU A 188 6.32 22.88 -13.36
CA LEU A 188 7.67 23.41 -13.23
C LEU A 188 8.14 23.93 -14.58
N HIS A 189 8.51 25.21 -14.62
CA HIS A 189 9.31 25.76 -15.72
C HIS A 189 10.78 25.48 -15.44
N VAL A 190 11.40 24.62 -16.26
CA VAL A 190 12.84 24.38 -16.23
C VAL A 190 13.52 25.40 -17.17
N PRO A 191 14.40 26.27 -16.65
CA PRO A 191 15.08 27.28 -17.47
C PRO A 191 15.95 26.64 -18.56
N GLU A 192 16.05 27.31 -19.71
CA GLU A 192 16.85 26.84 -20.84
C GLU A 192 18.36 27.03 -20.62
N ASP A 193 18.72 27.92 -19.69
CA ASP A 193 20.10 28.16 -19.27
C ASP A 193 20.55 27.04 -18.31
N ALA A 194 21.61 26.32 -18.69
CA ALA A 194 22.09 25.16 -17.94
C ALA A 194 22.53 25.48 -16.50
N ALA A 195 23.06 26.69 -16.24
CA ALA A 195 23.49 27.07 -14.90
C ALA A 195 22.28 27.34 -13.99
N LEU A 196 21.23 27.94 -14.54
CA LEU A 196 19.93 28.09 -13.88
C LEU A 196 19.25 26.74 -13.63
N ALA A 197 19.19 25.87 -14.65
CA ALA A 197 18.61 24.53 -14.54
C ALA A 197 19.32 23.69 -13.46
N ARG A 198 20.67 23.73 -13.43
CA ARG A 198 21.46 23.07 -12.38
C ARG A 198 21.04 23.52 -10.97
N GLN A 199 20.95 24.83 -10.74
CA GLN A 199 20.58 25.35 -9.43
C GLN A 199 19.13 25.06 -9.05
N LEU A 200 18.25 24.94 -10.04
CA LEU A 200 16.88 24.50 -9.80
C LEU A 200 16.85 23.03 -9.39
N ALA A 201 17.54 22.15 -10.11
CA ALA A 201 17.62 20.72 -9.79
C ALA A 201 18.19 20.47 -8.40
N GLU A 202 19.30 21.14 -8.07
CA GLU A 202 19.95 21.09 -6.75
C GLU A 202 18.98 21.50 -5.62
N ARG A 203 18.34 22.67 -5.74
CA ARG A 203 17.37 23.14 -4.72
C ARG A 203 16.18 22.21 -4.57
N LEU A 204 15.65 21.68 -5.67
CA LEU A 204 14.51 20.74 -5.63
C LEU A 204 14.90 19.47 -4.89
N TYR A 205 16.09 18.92 -5.18
CA TYR A 205 16.59 17.73 -4.52
C TYR A 205 16.81 17.97 -3.02
N GLU A 206 17.49 19.06 -2.64
CA GLU A 206 17.70 19.43 -1.24
C GLU A 206 16.38 19.65 -0.46
N SER A 207 15.31 20.07 -1.15
CA SER A 207 13.99 20.23 -0.57
C SER A 207 13.16 18.94 -0.49
N GLY A 208 13.68 17.82 -0.99
CA GLY A 208 12.97 16.53 -1.04
C GLY A 208 11.87 16.46 -2.10
N ALA A 209 11.93 17.31 -3.13
CA ALA A 209 10.92 17.40 -4.19
C ALA A 209 11.12 16.34 -5.30
N ASP A 210 11.35 15.08 -4.91
CA ASP A 210 11.73 14.00 -5.83
C ASP A 210 10.69 13.78 -6.94
N ARG A 211 9.40 13.86 -6.63
CA ARG A 211 8.32 13.74 -7.63
C ARG A 211 8.32 14.87 -8.65
N VAL A 212 8.69 16.08 -8.23
CA VAL A 212 8.79 17.24 -9.13
C VAL A 212 9.98 17.06 -10.07
N LEU A 213 11.12 16.58 -9.55
CA LEU A 213 12.29 16.23 -10.36
C LEU A 213 11.97 15.13 -11.38
N SER A 214 11.29 14.07 -10.97
CA SER A 214 10.89 12.97 -11.86
C SER A 214 9.90 13.42 -12.94
N ALA A 215 8.92 14.26 -12.57
CA ALA A 215 7.97 14.83 -13.52
C ALA A 215 8.65 15.72 -14.57
N ALA A 216 9.68 16.48 -14.16
CA ALA A 216 10.47 17.36 -15.03
C ALA A 216 11.74 16.70 -15.59
N PHE A 217 11.91 15.38 -15.45
CA PHE A 217 13.16 14.68 -15.78
C PHE A 217 13.60 14.92 -17.23
N GLU A 218 12.68 14.78 -18.19
CA GLU A 218 12.97 15.01 -19.62
C GLU A 218 13.35 16.47 -19.91
N GLN A 219 12.80 17.42 -19.13
CA GLN A 219 13.12 18.84 -19.27
C GLN A 219 14.55 19.11 -18.80
N PHE A 220 14.94 18.58 -17.63
CA PHE A 220 16.33 18.66 -17.15
C PHE A 220 17.30 17.93 -18.08
N LEU A 221 16.94 16.74 -18.56
CA LEU A 221 17.73 15.96 -19.51
C LEU A 221 17.97 16.74 -20.82
N SER A 222 16.95 17.42 -21.33
CA SER A 222 17.05 18.23 -22.56
C SER A 222 18.01 19.42 -22.41
N VAL A 223 18.04 20.05 -21.23
CA VAL A 223 18.88 21.24 -20.98
C VAL A 223 20.30 20.87 -20.59
N LEU A 224 20.46 19.93 -19.65
CA LEU A 224 21.74 19.57 -19.05
C LEU A 224 22.49 18.50 -19.86
N GLY A 225 21.76 17.55 -20.45
CA GLY A 225 22.31 16.35 -21.08
C GLY A 225 22.65 15.25 -20.07
N ALA A 226 22.55 13.98 -20.50
CA ALA A 226 22.66 12.81 -19.64
C ALA A 226 23.98 12.70 -18.85
N ASP A 227 25.09 13.15 -19.45
CA ASP A 227 26.43 13.05 -18.86
C ASP A 227 26.78 14.23 -17.94
N HIS A 228 25.92 15.25 -17.82
CA HIS A 228 26.20 16.41 -16.98
C HIS A 228 26.02 16.08 -15.50
N ASP A 229 26.96 16.47 -14.63
CA ASP A 229 26.97 16.09 -13.20
C ASP A 229 25.68 16.49 -12.45
N ALA A 230 25.07 17.61 -12.82
CA ALA A 230 23.79 18.04 -12.26
C ALA A 230 22.59 17.12 -12.56
N MET A 231 22.67 16.28 -13.60
CA MET A 231 21.65 15.24 -13.80
C MET A 231 21.63 14.22 -12.66
N GLY A 232 22.73 14.10 -11.90
CA GLY A 232 22.79 13.27 -10.70
C GLY A 232 21.65 13.54 -9.72
N PHE A 233 21.20 14.79 -9.57
CA PHE A 233 20.05 15.13 -8.71
C PHE A 233 18.74 14.49 -9.20
N CYS A 234 18.51 14.50 -10.51
CA CYS A 234 17.32 13.89 -11.10
C CYS A 234 17.39 12.36 -10.99
N TYR A 235 18.56 11.78 -11.24
CA TYR A 235 18.78 10.34 -11.09
C TYR A 235 18.62 9.86 -9.64
N MET A 236 19.11 10.60 -8.65
CA MET A 236 18.92 10.26 -7.23
C MET A 236 17.44 10.35 -6.83
N ALA A 237 16.67 11.30 -7.37
CA ALA A 237 15.23 11.38 -7.14
C ALA A 237 14.49 10.14 -7.68
N GLU A 238 14.84 9.66 -8.88
CA GLU A 238 14.27 8.41 -9.45
C GLU A 238 14.57 7.20 -8.56
N ILE A 239 15.80 7.11 -8.04
CA ILE A 239 16.19 6.06 -7.09
C ILE A 239 15.37 6.13 -5.79
N ASN A 240 15.23 7.32 -5.21
CA ASN A 240 14.45 7.52 -3.98
C ASN A 240 12.99 7.11 -4.16
N LEU A 241 12.37 7.48 -5.28
CA LEU A 241 11.00 7.09 -5.62
C LEU A 241 10.86 5.57 -5.78
N GLY A 242 11.84 4.93 -6.44
CA GLY A 242 11.87 3.48 -6.60
C GLY A 242 12.03 2.73 -5.28
N MET A 243 12.86 3.22 -4.36
CA MET A 243 13.00 2.68 -3.01
C MET A 243 11.71 2.79 -2.18
N GLY A 244 10.87 3.79 -2.47
CA GLY A 244 9.58 4.03 -1.82
C GLY A 244 8.41 3.18 -2.33
N TYR A 245 8.65 2.16 -3.17
CA TYR A 245 7.63 1.29 -3.78
C TYR A 245 6.57 2.02 -4.62
N GLN A 246 6.90 3.20 -5.15
CA GLN A 246 6.08 3.87 -6.18
C GLN A 246 6.55 3.33 -7.53
N SER A 247 5.62 2.94 -8.43
CA SER A 247 5.91 2.32 -9.73
C SER A 247 7.17 2.91 -10.39
N PRO A 248 8.34 2.24 -10.25
CA PRO A 248 9.61 2.84 -10.60
C PRO A 248 9.75 2.95 -12.11
N ASP A 249 10.35 4.05 -12.58
CA ASP A 249 10.83 4.13 -13.95
C ASP A 249 12.15 3.37 -14.05
N VAL A 250 12.04 2.08 -14.40
CA VAL A 250 13.19 1.15 -14.48
C VAL A 250 14.26 1.67 -15.44
N GLU A 251 13.87 2.22 -16.59
CA GLU A 251 14.81 2.73 -17.59
C GLU A 251 15.63 3.91 -17.04
N ARG A 252 14.98 4.82 -16.30
CA ARG A 252 15.68 5.95 -15.67
C ARG A 252 16.61 5.53 -14.54
N ILE A 253 16.25 4.51 -13.77
CA ILE A 253 17.11 3.98 -12.69
C ILE A 253 18.32 3.23 -13.29
N GLU A 254 18.15 2.52 -14.40
CA GLU A 254 19.28 1.91 -15.14
C GLU A 254 20.21 2.98 -15.75
N ALA A 255 19.65 4.07 -16.28
CA ALA A 255 20.43 5.22 -16.71
C ALA A 255 21.17 5.89 -15.54
N ALA A 256 20.55 5.98 -14.36
CA ALA A 256 21.19 6.45 -13.13
C ALA A 256 22.40 5.59 -12.75
N LEU A 257 22.27 4.26 -12.83
CA LEU A 257 23.37 3.34 -12.56
C LEU A 257 24.54 3.56 -13.51
N THR A 258 24.26 3.71 -14.80
CA THR A 258 25.29 3.98 -15.81
C THR A 258 26.00 5.31 -15.51
N HIS A 259 25.23 6.34 -15.19
CA HIS A 259 25.71 7.67 -14.83
C HIS A 259 26.58 7.66 -13.57
N LEU A 260 26.17 6.94 -12.51
CA LEU A 260 26.92 6.87 -11.25
C LEU A 260 28.20 6.02 -11.39
N ARG A 261 28.13 4.89 -12.11
CA ARG A 261 29.30 4.01 -12.34
C ARG A 261 30.40 4.70 -13.13
N SER A 262 30.06 5.51 -14.14
CA SER A 262 31.06 6.25 -14.92
C SER A 262 31.82 7.31 -14.10
N ARG A 263 31.33 7.64 -12.90
CA ARG A 263 31.91 8.65 -12.00
C ARG A 263 32.85 8.09 -10.93
N LEU A 264 32.82 6.79 -10.68
CA LEU A 264 33.66 6.14 -9.67
C LEU A 264 35.15 6.43 -9.87
N ASP A 265 35.62 6.36 -11.12
CA ASP A 265 37.03 6.51 -11.46
C ASP A 265 37.46 7.96 -11.74
N THR A 266 36.56 8.93 -11.61
CA THR A 266 36.84 10.34 -11.97
C THR A 266 37.64 11.09 -10.91
N GLY A 267 37.65 10.59 -9.66
CA GLY A 267 38.25 11.25 -8.51
C GLY A 267 37.57 12.56 -8.08
N ARG A 268 36.41 12.91 -8.68
CA ARG A 268 35.65 14.13 -8.37
C ARG A 268 34.66 13.98 -7.23
N PHE A 269 34.26 12.74 -6.93
CA PHE A 269 33.23 12.40 -5.96
C PHE A 269 33.80 11.44 -4.93
N GLN A 270 33.25 11.48 -3.72
CA GLN A 270 33.57 10.49 -2.70
C GLN A 270 33.05 9.12 -3.14
N VAL A 271 33.95 8.14 -3.18
CA VAL A 271 33.69 6.80 -3.70
C VAL A 271 32.64 6.08 -2.86
N GLY A 272 32.72 6.17 -1.53
CA GLY A 272 31.71 5.58 -0.63
C GLY A 272 30.30 6.11 -0.85
N SER A 273 30.14 7.43 -1.06
CA SER A 273 28.84 8.05 -1.37
C SER A 273 28.25 7.56 -2.69
N LEU A 274 29.10 7.36 -3.72
CA LEU A 274 28.67 6.78 -4.99
C LEU A 274 28.24 5.33 -4.82
N HIS A 275 29.02 4.51 -4.10
CA HIS A 275 28.66 3.11 -3.84
C HIS A 275 27.36 2.98 -3.04
N TYR A 276 27.12 3.84 -2.05
CA TYR A 276 25.85 3.89 -1.32
C TYR A 276 24.68 4.18 -2.26
N THR A 277 24.82 5.19 -3.14
CA THR A 277 23.77 5.58 -4.09
C THR A 277 23.54 4.49 -5.16
N ILE A 278 24.61 3.83 -5.63
CA ILE A 278 24.52 2.68 -6.53
C ILE A 278 23.81 1.51 -5.85
N GLY A 279 24.09 1.26 -4.57
CA GLY A 279 23.38 0.26 -3.76
C GLY A 279 21.88 0.53 -3.70
N ASN A 280 21.49 1.80 -3.46
CA ASN A 280 20.08 2.21 -3.45
C ASN A 280 19.42 1.96 -4.82
N ALA A 281 20.10 2.31 -5.92
CA ALA A 281 19.59 2.08 -7.27
C ALA A 281 19.38 0.59 -7.57
N LEU A 282 20.35 -0.27 -7.20
CA LEU A 282 20.25 -1.71 -7.36
C LEU A 282 19.12 -2.31 -6.52
N SER A 283 18.95 -1.85 -5.28
CA SER A 283 17.85 -2.29 -4.41
C SER A 283 16.49 -1.82 -4.93
N ALA A 284 16.40 -0.62 -5.51
CA ALA A 284 15.19 -0.14 -6.20
C ALA A 284 14.81 -1.01 -7.42
N LEU A 285 15.80 -1.60 -8.10
CA LEU A 285 15.61 -2.57 -9.18
C LEU A 285 15.39 -4.01 -8.69
N GLY A 286 15.46 -4.27 -7.39
CA GLY A 286 15.35 -5.61 -6.81
C GLY A 286 16.61 -6.48 -6.93
N ASN A 287 17.74 -5.90 -7.35
CA ASN A 287 19.04 -6.59 -7.49
C ASN A 287 19.82 -6.60 -6.16
N GLU A 288 19.28 -7.29 -5.16
CA GLU A 288 19.77 -7.19 -3.77
C GLU A 288 21.19 -7.72 -3.55
N GLN A 289 21.63 -8.70 -4.34
CA GLN A 289 22.98 -9.25 -4.21
C GLN A 289 24.07 -8.23 -4.61
N GLU A 290 23.83 -7.46 -5.68
CA GLU A 290 24.72 -6.37 -6.09
C GLU A 290 24.57 -5.16 -5.16
N ALA A 291 23.34 -4.87 -4.69
CA ALA A 291 23.08 -3.79 -3.75
C ALA A 291 23.88 -3.99 -2.44
N LYS A 292 23.79 -5.19 -1.85
CA LYS A 292 24.59 -5.62 -0.69
C LYS A 292 26.07 -5.36 -0.90
N THR A 293 26.61 -5.78 -2.05
CA THR A 293 28.04 -5.61 -2.37
C THR A 293 28.41 -4.12 -2.43
N SER A 294 27.55 -3.30 -3.01
CA SER A 294 27.75 -1.85 -3.10
C SER A 294 27.69 -1.16 -1.74
N TYR A 295 26.76 -1.55 -0.86
CA TYR A 295 26.72 -1.01 0.50
C TYR A 295 27.94 -1.39 1.34
N ILE A 296 28.44 -2.61 1.20
CA ILE A 296 29.69 -3.03 1.87
C ILE A 296 30.85 -2.17 1.38
N ALA A 297 30.99 -1.98 0.06
CA ALA A 297 32.01 -1.11 -0.52
C ALA A 297 31.87 0.35 -0.04
N ALA A 298 30.64 0.83 0.17
CA ALA A 298 30.41 2.16 0.74
C ALA A 298 30.91 2.27 2.19
N LEU A 299 30.70 1.25 3.01
CA LEU A 299 31.13 1.21 4.41
C LEU A 299 32.64 0.98 4.58
N GLU A 300 33.32 0.40 3.59
CA GLU A 300 34.78 0.27 3.55
C GLU A 300 35.50 1.61 3.30
N ASP A 301 34.81 2.60 2.73
CA ASP A 301 35.32 3.97 2.58
C ASP A 301 35.32 4.67 3.95
N THR A 302 36.51 5.04 4.43
CA THR A 302 36.71 5.63 5.77
C THR A 302 36.08 7.00 5.89
N ASP A 303 36.06 7.78 4.81
CA ASP A 303 35.49 9.13 4.84
C ASP A 303 33.96 9.04 4.87
N PHE A 304 33.36 8.09 4.16
CA PHE A 304 31.91 7.84 4.19
C PHE A 304 31.48 7.32 5.56
N SER A 305 32.15 6.28 6.06
CA SER A 305 31.83 5.64 7.35
C SER A 305 32.08 6.54 8.57
N SER A 306 32.88 7.61 8.42
CA SER A 306 33.08 8.61 9.48
C SER A 306 31.82 9.41 9.81
N SER A 307 30.88 9.53 8.86
CA SER A 307 29.58 10.15 9.09
C SER A 307 28.61 9.14 9.72
N SER A 308 28.38 9.27 11.04
CA SER A 308 27.47 8.39 11.79
C SER A 308 26.07 8.34 11.19
N GLU A 309 25.58 9.45 10.63
CA GLU A 309 24.27 9.53 9.99
C GLU A 309 24.22 8.73 8.67
N MET A 310 25.20 8.93 7.79
CA MET A 310 25.27 8.21 6.51
C MET A 310 25.55 6.72 6.71
N ALA A 311 26.46 6.39 7.62
CA ALA A 311 26.74 5.00 7.99
C ALA A 311 25.51 4.30 8.56
N ALA A 312 24.72 4.97 9.42
CA ALA A 312 23.47 4.42 9.94
C ALA A 312 22.46 4.12 8.81
N GLN A 313 22.28 5.05 7.87
CA GLN A 313 21.40 4.83 6.72
C GLN A 313 21.88 3.68 5.82
N CYS A 314 23.20 3.58 5.62
CA CYS A 314 23.81 2.49 4.85
C CYS A 314 23.61 1.13 5.52
N TYR A 315 23.84 1.01 6.83
CA TYR A 315 23.56 -0.22 7.57
C TYR A 315 22.08 -0.58 7.54
N LYS A 316 21.17 0.40 7.62
CA LYS A 316 19.73 0.15 7.47
C LYS A 316 19.40 -0.41 6.09
N ASN A 317 19.90 0.19 5.01
CA ASN A 317 19.64 -0.31 3.66
C ASN A 317 20.30 -1.66 3.38
N LEU A 318 21.50 -1.90 3.92
CA LEU A 318 22.18 -3.18 3.88
C LEU A 318 21.35 -4.27 4.58
N GLY A 319 20.81 -3.97 5.77
CA GLY A 319 19.88 -4.85 6.46
C GLY A 319 18.65 -5.19 5.61
N THR A 320 18.06 -4.20 4.94
CA THR A 320 16.93 -4.43 4.00
C THR A 320 17.30 -5.35 2.85
N SER A 321 18.51 -5.23 2.28
CA SER A 321 18.98 -6.16 1.25
C SER A 321 19.13 -7.59 1.78
N PHE A 322 19.70 -7.77 2.99
CA PHE A 322 19.79 -9.09 3.62
C PHE A 322 18.41 -9.68 3.91
N GLU A 323 17.45 -8.88 4.39
CA GLU A 323 16.09 -9.32 4.63
C GLU A 323 15.41 -9.80 3.34
N ARG A 324 15.54 -9.05 2.25
CA ARG A 324 15.00 -9.45 0.93
C ARG A 324 15.67 -10.69 0.34
N LEU A 325 16.89 -11.00 0.76
CA LEU A 325 17.61 -12.25 0.42
C LEU A 325 17.21 -13.43 1.34
N GLY A 326 16.36 -13.20 2.36
CA GLY A 326 15.95 -14.21 3.34
C GLY A 326 16.95 -14.43 4.48
N GLU A 327 17.98 -13.60 4.59
CA GLU A 327 19.01 -13.65 5.63
C GLU A 327 18.59 -12.78 6.84
N GLU A 328 17.44 -13.09 7.45
CA GLU A 328 16.77 -12.21 8.41
C GLU A 328 17.56 -11.91 9.70
N ASP A 329 18.33 -12.87 10.22
CA ASP A 329 19.13 -12.67 11.43
C ASP A 329 20.29 -11.69 11.18
N ILE A 330 20.93 -11.78 10.01
CA ILE A 330 21.99 -10.86 9.59
C ILE A 330 21.40 -9.47 9.33
N ALA A 331 20.20 -9.41 8.75
CA ALA A 331 19.49 -8.15 8.59
C ALA A 331 19.26 -7.44 9.94
N ALA A 332 18.83 -8.19 10.97
CA ALA A 332 18.63 -7.66 12.31
C ALA A 332 19.92 -7.12 12.94
N GLU A 333 21.06 -7.78 12.77
CA GLU A 333 22.36 -7.28 13.22
C GLU A 333 22.70 -5.92 12.58
N HIS A 334 22.45 -5.77 11.27
CA HIS A 334 22.68 -4.50 10.58
C HIS A 334 21.70 -3.40 11.00
N TYR A 335 20.43 -3.72 11.27
CA TYR A 335 19.49 -2.76 11.84
C TYR A 335 19.91 -2.31 13.25
N LEU A 336 20.43 -3.22 14.07
CA LEU A 336 20.98 -2.87 15.39
C LEU A 336 22.22 -1.98 15.28
N GLU A 337 23.11 -2.25 14.32
CA GLU A 337 24.28 -1.40 14.07
C GLU A 337 23.88 -0.01 13.56
N ALA A 338 22.85 0.08 12.71
CA ALA A 338 22.25 1.35 12.33
C ALA A 338 21.72 2.13 13.56
N LEU A 339 21.05 1.45 14.50
CA LEU A 339 20.57 2.07 15.74
C LEU A 339 21.68 2.41 16.74
N ARG A 340 22.81 1.69 16.72
CA ARG A 340 24.01 2.04 17.50
C ARG A 340 24.57 3.40 17.07
N LEU A 341 24.55 3.67 15.76
CA LEU A 341 25.02 4.92 15.16
C LEU A 341 23.98 6.05 15.22
N ASN A 342 22.69 5.71 15.06
CA ASN A 342 21.58 6.63 15.18
C ASN A 342 20.38 5.97 15.89
N SER A 343 20.32 6.17 17.21
CA SER A 343 19.29 5.58 18.09
C SER A 343 17.86 6.08 17.88
N ASN A 344 17.63 7.04 16.97
CA ASN A 344 16.32 7.61 16.68
C ASN A 344 15.88 7.33 15.23
N LEU A 345 16.52 6.40 14.52
CA LEU A 345 16.19 6.05 13.14
C LEU A 345 14.87 5.24 13.04
N PRO A 346 13.74 5.83 12.57
CA PRO A 346 12.43 5.16 12.61
C PRO A 346 12.37 3.90 11.74
N GLU A 347 13.04 3.91 10.58
CA GLU A 347 13.04 2.81 9.62
C GLU A 347 13.68 1.55 10.20
N ALA A 348 14.79 1.70 10.93
CA ALA A 348 15.47 0.57 11.58
C ALA A 348 14.66 0.01 12.76
N HIS A 349 14.01 0.87 13.56
CA HIS A 349 13.08 0.38 14.59
C HIS A 349 11.90 -0.35 13.96
N ASN A 350 11.33 0.17 12.86
CA ASN A 350 10.22 -0.50 12.18
C ASN A 350 10.64 -1.88 11.66
N ALA A 351 11.81 -1.99 11.03
CA ALA A 351 12.32 -3.25 10.51
C ALA A 351 12.58 -4.28 11.64
N LEU A 352 13.19 -3.86 12.75
CA LEU A 352 13.37 -4.71 13.92
C LEU A 352 12.04 -5.12 14.56
N ALA A 353 11.06 -4.21 14.62
CA ALA A 353 9.73 -4.54 15.14
C ALA A 353 9.08 -5.68 14.32
N HIS A 354 9.16 -5.62 13.00
CA HIS A 354 8.68 -6.69 12.12
C HIS A 354 9.46 -7.99 12.30
N TYR A 355 10.79 -7.92 12.39
CA TYR A 355 11.63 -9.08 12.65
C TYR A 355 11.25 -9.77 13.97
N HIS A 356 11.08 -9.02 15.06
CA HIS A 356 10.65 -9.58 16.35
C HIS A 356 9.21 -10.12 16.30
N HIS A 357 8.31 -9.46 15.57
CA HIS A 357 6.92 -9.91 15.36
C HIS A 357 6.88 -11.27 14.64
N ARG A 358 7.59 -11.43 13.51
CA ARG A 358 7.67 -12.70 12.76
C ARG A 358 8.25 -13.84 13.61
N ASN A 359 9.15 -13.52 14.53
CA ASN A 359 9.76 -14.47 15.46
C ASN A 359 8.98 -14.70 16.77
N GLY A 360 7.74 -14.19 16.88
CA GLY A 360 6.90 -14.37 18.08
C GLY A 360 7.39 -13.62 19.33
N ARG A 361 8.39 -12.74 19.21
CA ARG A 361 8.95 -11.93 20.30
C ARG A 361 8.16 -10.63 20.46
N TYR A 362 6.88 -10.77 20.81
CA TYR A 362 5.92 -9.66 20.80
C TYR A 362 6.27 -8.50 21.74
N GLY A 363 6.91 -8.77 22.89
CA GLY A 363 7.33 -7.72 23.82
C GLY A 363 8.43 -6.82 23.25
N GLU A 364 9.40 -7.42 22.55
CA GLU A 364 10.44 -6.68 21.83
C GLU A 364 9.85 -5.95 20.63
N ALA A 365 8.97 -6.61 19.85
CA ALA A 365 8.28 -5.96 18.73
C ALA A 365 7.53 -4.71 19.16
N LEU A 366 6.81 -4.76 20.29
CA LEU A 366 6.06 -3.61 20.81
C LEU A 366 6.99 -2.45 21.17
N SER A 367 8.12 -2.73 21.83
CA SER A 367 9.06 -1.68 22.24
C SER A 367 9.65 -0.96 21.02
N TYR A 368 9.98 -1.68 19.95
CA TYR A 368 10.42 -1.07 18.70
C TYR A 368 9.30 -0.27 18.01
N PHE A 369 8.07 -0.79 17.95
CA PHE A 369 6.93 -0.02 17.41
C PHE A 369 6.62 1.24 18.21
N ASP A 370 6.81 1.23 19.53
CA ASP A 370 6.67 2.42 20.39
C ASP A 370 7.67 3.52 20.01
N ARG A 371 8.91 3.15 19.68
CA ARG A 371 9.94 4.11 19.23
C ARG A 371 9.54 4.79 17.94
N VAL A 372 8.94 4.06 17.00
CA VAL A 372 8.48 4.67 15.74
C VAL A 372 7.29 5.60 15.96
N VAL A 373 6.29 5.20 16.73
CA VAL A 373 5.13 6.06 17.04
C VAL A 373 5.55 7.33 17.77
N PHE A 374 6.52 7.23 18.68
CA PHE A 374 7.07 8.41 19.35
C PHE A 374 7.66 9.40 18.35
N THR A 375 8.48 8.93 17.40
CA THR A 375 9.08 9.78 16.37
C THR A 375 8.04 10.32 15.38
N ASP A 376 7.11 9.49 14.90
CA ASP A 376 6.03 9.90 13.99
C ASP A 376 5.15 11.00 14.61
N ARG A 377 4.81 10.89 15.90
CA ARG A 377 4.05 11.92 16.61
C ARG A 377 4.80 13.25 16.72
N GLN A 378 6.12 13.21 16.94
CA GLN A 378 6.93 14.44 16.90
C GLN A 378 6.91 15.10 15.51
N LEU A 379 6.80 14.29 14.46
CA LEU A 379 6.74 14.73 13.06
C LEU A 379 5.31 15.00 12.54
N GLY A 380 4.27 14.81 13.38
CA GLY A 380 2.88 15.01 13.00
C GLY A 380 2.33 14.01 11.97
N ARG A 381 2.92 12.82 11.84
CA ARG A 381 2.51 11.78 10.87
C ARG A 381 1.52 10.80 11.48
N THR A 382 0.47 10.42 10.75
CA THR A 382 -0.46 9.34 11.12
C THR A 382 0.25 8.01 10.90
N SER A 383 0.53 7.27 11.97
CA SER A 383 1.38 6.09 11.88
C SER A 383 0.59 4.85 11.42
N ALA A 384 1.00 4.25 10.30
CA ALA A 384 0.50 2.94 9.83
C ALA A 384 0.82 1.80 10.81
N ILE A 385 1.62 2.08 11.85
CA ILE A 385 2.08 1.13 12.85
C ILE A 385 1.02 0.79 13.89
N SER A 386 -0.04 1.60 14.01
CA SER A 386 -1.17 1.29 14.90
C SER A 386 -1.75 -0.10 14.63
N GLY A 387 -1.82 -0.53 13.37
CA GLY A 387 -2.30 -1.86 13.02
C GLY A 387 -1.42 -2.99 13.58
N TRP A 388 -0.09 -2.86 13.43
CA TRP A 388 0.87 -3.83 13.94
C TRP A 388 0.91 -3.86 15.47
N ARG A 389 0.82 -2.69 16.12
CA ARG A 389 0.72 -2.59 17.59
C ARG A 389 -0.49 -3.31 18.13
N ILE A 390 -1.68 -3.11 17.54
CA ILE A 390 -2.91 -3.79 17.95
C ILE A 390 -2.71 -5.32 17.89
N ASN A 391 -2.14 -5.81 16.79
CA ASN A 391 -1.86 -7.23 16.63
C ASN A 391 -0.88 -7.76 17.70
N VAL A 392 0.21 -7.04 17.95
CA VAL A 392 1.21 -7.38 18.98
C VAL A 392 0.58 -7.41 20.37
N LEU A 393 -0.25 -6.41 20.72
CA LEU A 393 -0.91 -6.32 22.02
C LEU A 393 -1.88 -7.47 22.27
N PHE A 394 -2.65 -7.89 21.25
CA PHE A 394 -3.48 -9.07 21.36
C PHE A 394 -2.67 -10.35 21.59
N ASN A 395 -1.55 -10.52 20.88
CA ASN A 395 -0.68 -11.68 21.08
C ASN A 395 0.05 -11.68 22.44
N LEU A 396 0.22 -10.51 23.07
CA LEU A 396 0.68 -10.38 24.46
C LEU A 396 -0.42 -10.64 25.49
N GLY A 397 -1.68 -10.79 25.08
CA GLY A 397 -2.83 -10.92 25.96
C GLY A 397 -3.31 -9.60 26.58
N ASP A 398 -2.78 -8.45 26.16
CA ASP A 398 -3.20 -7.12 26.65
C ASP A 398 -4.38 -6.59 25.80
N ALA A 399 -5.55 -7.18 26.01
CA ALA A 399 -6.77 -6.80 25.31
C ALA A 399 -7.12 -5.33 25.57
N ARG A 400 -6.96 -4.82 26.80
CA ARG A 400 -7.26 -3.42 27.13
C ARG A 400 -6.44 -2.44 26.30
N ALA A 401 -5.14 -2.67 26.17
CA ALA A 401 -4.30 -1.81 25.33
C ALA A 401 -4.67 -1.94 23.85
N ALA A 402 -4.90 -3.16 23.36
CA ALA A 402 -5.32 -3.38 21.97
C ALA A 402 -6.62 -2.63 21.63
N PHE A 403 -7.65 -2.73 22.47
CA PHE A 403 -8.92 -2.04 22.26
C PHE A 403 -8.81 -0.51 22.42
N ARG A 404 -7.89 0.00 23.24
CA ARG A 404 -7.60 1.45 23.29
C ARG A 404 -7.02 1.95 21.97
N GLU A 405 -6.06 1.22 21.39
CA GLU A 405 -5.48 1.55 20.08
C GLU A 405 -6.51 1.44 18.96
N ILE A 406 -7.37 0.40 18.98
CA ILE A 406 -8.51 0.29 18.04
C ILE A 406 -9.42 1.51 18.13
N ASN A 407 -9.80 1.93 19.32
CA ASN A 407 -10.65 3.12 19.49
C ASN A 407 -9.98 4.40 18.98
N GLY A 408 -8.66 4.52 19.14
CA GLY A 408 -7.87 5.59 18.53
C GLY A 408 -7.87 5.53 17.00
N LEU A 409 -7.75 4.34 16.42
CA LEU A 409 -7.77 4.17 14.96
C LEU A 409 -9.17 4.49 14.38
N LEU A 410 -10.23 4.08 15.08
CA LEU A 410 -11.62 4.33 14.68
C LEU A 410 -11.99 5.82 14.62
N SER A 411 -11.23 6.73 15.24
CA SER A 411 -11.50 8.17 15.12
C SER A 411 -11.31 8.71 13.69
N ASN A 412 -10.59 7.98 12.84
CA ASN A 412 -10.31 8.36 11.45
C ASN A 412 -11.11 7.51 10.44
N ALA A 413 -12.03 6.66 10.91
CA ALA A 413 -12.73 5.68 10.07
C ALA A 413 -13.60 6.33 8.98
N ASP A 414 -14.14 7.52 9.23
CA ASP A 414 -14.96 8.25 8.24
C ASP A 414 -14.15 8.66 7.00
N SER A 415 -12.85 8.90 7.16
CA SER A 415 -11.95 9.26 6.05
C SER A 415 -11.30 8.05 5.37
N GLU A 416 -11.29 6.89 6.02
CA GLU A 416 -10.49 5.74 5.65
C GLU A 416 -11.33 4.44 5.71
N PRO A 417 -12.01 4.07 4.60
CA PRO A 417 -12.98 2.96 4.57
C PRO A 417 -12.42 1.58 4.96
N TRP A 418 -11.10 1.40 4.95
CA TRP A 418 -10.45 0.12 5.27
C TRP A 418 -10.42 -0.18 6.77
N ILE A 419 -10.59 0.84 7.64
CA ILE A 419 -10.37 0.72 9.09
C ILE A 419 -11.35 -0.27 9.73
N TRP A 420 -12.65 -0.10 9.50
CA TRP A 420 -13.68 -0.97 10.10
C TRP A 420 -13.52 -2.45 9.72
N PRO A 421 -13.43 -2.82 8.42
CA PRO A 421 -13.19 -4.21 8.03
C PRO A 421 -11.89 -4.80 8.61
N TRP A 422 -10.85 -3.98 8.73
CA TRP A 422 -9.58 -4.44 9.30
C TRP A 422 -9.69 -4.72 10.80
N CYS A 423 -10.28 -3.80 11.59
CA CYS A 423 -10.50 -3.97 13.03
C CYS A 423 -11.42 -5.17 13.31
N ALA A 424 -12.48 -5.34 12.52
CA ALA A 424 -13.39 -6.48 12.64
C ALA A 424 -12.64 -7.82 12.49
N ARG A 425 -11.73 -7.93 11.53
CA ARG A 425 -10.91 -9.16 11.37
C ARG A 425 -10.01 -9.43 12.59
N GLN A 426 -9.40 -8.40 13.17
CA GLN A 426 -8.57 -8.57 14.37
C GLN A 426 -9.41 -9.02 15.57
N ILE A 427 -10.57 -8.40 15.79
CA ILE A 427 -11.43 -8.73 16.93
C ILE A 427 -12.10 -10.09 16.74
N ALA A 428 -12.41 -10.51 15.52
CA ALA A 428 -12.88 -11.88 15.27
C ALA A 428 -11.83 -12.94 15.68
N ALA A 429 -10.54 -12.64 15.49
CA ALA A 429 -9.45 -13.55 15.81
C ALA A 429 -9.11 -13.58 17.31
N PHE A 430 -9.12 -12.42 17.98
CA PHE A 430 -8.63 -12.27 19.36
C PHE A 430 -9.71 -11.91 20.39
N GLY A 431 -10.92 -11.59 19.94
CA GLY A 431 -12.00 -11.11 20.82
C GLY A 431 -12.52 -12.18 21.78
N ARG A 432 -12.27 -13.47 21.54
CA ARG A 432 -12.73 -14.58 22.40
C ARG A 432 -11.58 -15.39 23.01
N THR A 433 -10.43 -14.75 23.25
CA THR A 433 -9.26 -15.41 23.89
C THR A 433 -9.26 -15.29 25.40
N SER A 434 -10.06 -14.38 25.96
CA SER A 434 -10.28 -14.19 27.39
C SER A 434 -11.62 -13.52 27.64
N VAL A 435 -12.16 -13.67 28.85
CA VAL A 435 -13.38 -12.99 29.31
C VAL A 435 -13.28 -11.46 29.10
N GLU A 436 -12.16 -10.85 29.50
CA GLU A 436 -11.94 -9.42 29.34
C GLU A 436 -11.95 -8.99 27.87
N SER A 437 -11.29 -9.75 26.99
CA SER A 437 -11.30 -9.47 25.55
C SER A 437 -12.71 -9.57 24.97
N ALA A 438 -13.49 -10.55 25.42
CA ALA A 438 -14.85 -10.79 24.94
C ALA A 438 -15.85 -9.70 25.37
N GLN A 439 -15.74 -9.20 26.61
CA GLN A 439 -16.53 -8.06 27.07
C GLN A 439 -16.25 -6.80 26.23
N LEU A 440 -14.98 -6.52 25.91
CA LEU A 440 -14.60 -5.42 25.03
C LEU A 440 -15.05 -5.64 23.58
N ALA A 441 -14.96 -6.88 23.08
CA ALA A 441 -15.40 -7.26 21.76
C ALA A 441 -16.91 -7.07 21.56
N LEU A 442 -17.75 -7.39 22.55
CA LEU A 442 -19.19 -7.12 22.48
C LEU A 442 -19.48 -5.64 22.21
N THR A 443 -18.83 -4.75 22.96
CA THR A 443 -18.99 -3.29 22.79
C THR A 443 -18.58 -2.85 21.39
N PHE A 444 -17.51 -3.43 20.85
CA PHE A 444 -17.09 -3.17 19.47
C PHE A 444 -18.12 -3.67 18.45
N TRP A 445 -18.61 -4.90 18.60
CA TRP A 445 -19.55 -5.48 17.66
C TRP A 445 -20.88 -4.73 17.62
N ASP A 446 -21.40 -4.29 18.76
CA ASP A 446 -22.61 -3.47 18.83
C ASP A 446 -22.43 -2.14 18.08
N ARG A 447 -21.28 -1.49 18.23
CA ARG A 447 -20.94 -0.27 17.48
C ARG A 447 -20.80 -0.54 15.99
N CYS A 448 -20.08 -1.60 15.63
CA CYS A 448 -19.86 -2.02 14.24
C CYS A 448 -21.19 -2.30 13.53
N ILE A 449 -22.10 -3.00 14.19
CA ILE A 449 -23.46 -3.29 13.69
C ILE A 449 -24.28 -2.01 13.48
N ALA A 450 -24.14 -1.02 14.36
CA ALA A 450 -24.85 0.25 14.25
C ALA A 450 -24.30 1.13 13.11
N THR A 451 -22.99 1.11 12.87
CA THR A 451 -22.35 1.90 11.81
C THR A 451 -22.34 1.22 10.44
N HIS A 452 -22.24 -0.10 10.43
CA HIS A 452 -22.06 -0.94 9.25
C HIS A 452 -23.04 -2.13 9.29
N PRO A 453 -24.36 -1.87 9.17
CA PRO A 453 -25.38 -2.92 9.23
C PRO A 453 -25.22 -3.97 8.11
N GLU A 454 -24.55 -3.62 7.00
CA GLU A 454 -24.23 -4.50 5.87
C GLU A 454 -23.18 -5.56 6.18
N LEU A 455 -22.38 -5.40 7.24
CA LEU A 455 -21.40 -6.41 7.65
C LEU A 455 -22.10 -7.54 8.42
N GLY A 456 -22.74 -8.45 7.69
CA GLY A 456 -23.48 -9.61 8.24
C GLY A 456 -22.66 -10.40 9.27
N ARG A 457 -21.38 -10.64 8.97
CA ARG A 457 -20.43 -11.31 9.87
C ARG A 457 -20.31 -10.68 11.26
N ALA A 458 -20.48 -9.36 11.41
CA ALA A 458 -20.42 -8.71 12.72
C ALA A 458 -21.51 -9.22 13.67
N ARG A 459 -22.69 -9.60 13.15
CA ARG A 459 -23.79 -10.17 13.94
C ARG A 459 -23.46 -11.58 14.40
N THR A 460 -22.91 -12.40 13.52
CA THR A 460 -22.41 -13.74 13.86
C THR A 460 -21.37 -13.64 14.97
N GLU A 461 -20.35 -12.80 14.79
CA GLU A 461 -19.26 -12.63 15.77
C GLU A 461 -19.79 -12.11 17.12
N ARG A 462 -20.78 -11.21 17.12
CA ARG A 462 -21.46 -10.76 18.35
C ARG A 462 -22.13 -11.91 19.10
N LEU A 463 -22.91 -12.74 18.41
CA LEU A 463 -23.60 -13.90 19.00
C LEU A 463 -22.58 -14.90 19.56
N LEU A 464 -21.55 -15.26 18.78
CA LEU A 464 -20.48 -16.15 19.21
C LEU A 464 -19.72 -15.61 20.43
N THR A 465 -19.52 -14.29 20.51
CA THR A 465 -18.89 -13.66 21.67
C THR A 465 -19.76 -13.78 22.92
N SER A 466 -21.08 -13.68 22.78
CA SER A 466 -22.02 -13.89 23.89
C SER A 466 -21.99 -15.34 24.37
N PHE A 467 -22.04 -16.31 23.45
CA PHE A 467 -21.95 -17.74 23.79
C PHE A 467 -20.63 -18.09 24.50
N TYR A 468 -19.51 -17.51 24.06
CA TYR A 468 -18.23 -17.68 24.72
C TYR A 468 -18.25 -17.16 26.17
N LEU A 469 -18.77 -15.97 26.40
CA LEU A 469 -18.89 -15.42 27.77
C LEU A 469 -19.74 -16.34 28.66
N ARG A 470 -20.87 -16.86 28.15
CA ARG A 470 -21.67 -17.85 28.87
C ARG A 470 -20.87 -19.10 29.22
N SER A 471 -20.11 -19.66 28.27
CA SER A 471 -19.32 -20.87 28.54
C SER A 471 -18.23 -20.65 29.59
N GLU A 472 -17.75 -19.42 29.74
CA GLU A 472 -16.81 -19.02 30.81
C GLU A 472 -17.51 -18.69 32.15
N GLY A 473 -18.83 -18.83 32.23
CA GLY A 473 -19.62 -18.60 33.43
C GLY A 473 -20.03 -17.14 33.67
N GLU A 474 -19.86 -16.26 32.68
CA GLU A 474 -20.33 -14.88 32.76
C GLU A 474 -21.85 -14.80 32.59
N ASP A 475 -22.49 -13.94 33.38
CA ASP A 475 -23.92 -13.69 33.29
C ASP A 475 -24.22 -12.85 32.05
N ILE A 476 -24.85 -13.47 31.05
CA ILE A 476 -25.31 -12.83 29.81
C ILE A 476 -26.84 -12.69 29.75
N GLY A 477 -27.52 -12.88 30.88
CA GLY A 477 -28.97 -12.86 31.00
C GLY A 477 -29.65 -14.21 30.79
N GLU A 478 -30.95 -14.23 31.04
CA GLU A 478 -31.81 -15.41 30.94
C GLU A 478 -31.96 -15.88 29.48
N TYR A 479 -32.15 -17.19 29.28
CA TYR A 479 -32.32 -17.79 27.95
C TYR A 479 -33.38 -17.07 27.11
N SER A 480 -34.53 -16.73 27.71
CA SER A 480 -35.64 -16.10 27.00
C SER A 480 -35.31 -14.69 26.46
N GLU A 481 -34.53 -13.91 27.20
CA GLU A 481 -34.08 -12.58 26.79
C GLU A 481 -33.06 -12.69 25.66
N PHE A 482 -32.06 -13.57 25.85
CA PHE A 482 -31.06 -13.82 24.82
C PHE A 482 -31.68 -14.41 23.54
N ARG A 483 -32.68 -15.28 23.66
CA ARG A 483 -33.38 -15.87 22.51
C ARG A 483 -34.06 -14.82 21.64
N SER A 484 -34.58 -13.76 22.25
CA SER A 484 -35.15 -12.61 21.54
C SER A 484 -34.06 -11.83 20.79
N LEU A 485 -32.97 -11.49 21.49
CA LEU A 485 -31.80 -10.84 20.92
C LEU A 485 -31.21 -11.64 19.75
N PHE A 486 -31.03 -12.95 19.93
CA PHE A 486 -30.59 -13.89 18.91
C PHE A 486 -31.47 -13.80 17.67
N GLY A 487 -32.80 -13.82 17.86
CA GLY A 487 -33.76 -13.69 16.75
C GLY A 487 -33.57 -12.43 15.92
N HIS A 488 -33.31 -11.27 16.55
CA HIS A 488 -33.05 -10.01 15.85
C HIS A 488 -31.76 -10.05 15.02
N HIS A 489 -30.71 -10.68 15.54
CA HIS A 489 -29.42 -10.76 14.84
C HIS A 489 -29.42 -11.83 13.75
N ILE A 490 -29.88 -13.04 14.06
CA ILE A 490 -29.79 -14.20 13.17
C ILE A 490 -30.61 -14.02 11.89
N ALA A 491 -31.70 -13.23 11.94
CA ALA A 491 -32.52 -12.91 10.77
C ALA A 491 -31.77 -12.09 9.70
N LEU A 492 -30.63 -11.51 10.05
CA LEU A 492 -29.78 -10.68 9.19
C LEU A 492 -28.39 -11.29 8.97
N VAL A 493 -28.21 -12.56 9.32
CA VAL A 493 -26.98 -13.32 9.07
C VAL A 493 -27.18 -14.16 7.81
N ASP A 494 -26.15 -14.24 6.97
CA ASP A 494 -26.17 -15.08 5.77
C ASP A 494 -26.32 -16.56 6.15
N ALA A 495 -27.02 -17.32 5.32
CA ALA A 495 -27.35 -18.72 5.62
C ALA A 495 -26.09 -19.57 5.94
N ASP A 496 -25.01 -19.33 5.21
CA ASP A 496 -23.72 -20.03 5.36
C ASP A 496 -23.08 -19.79 6.74
N ASP A 497 -23.33 -18.63 7.36
CA ASP A 497 -22.75 -18.22 8.64
C ASP A 497 -23.71 -18.45 9.83
N ALA A 498 -24.97 -18.82 9.56
CA ALA A 498 -26.01 -18.93 10.59
C ALA A 498 -26.01 -20.29 11.32
N ALA A 499 -25.44 -21.34 10.72
CA ALA A 499 -25.52 -22.70 11.27
C ALA A 499 -24.85 -22.83 12.66
N LEU A 500 -23.65 -22.27 12.83
CA LEU A 500 -22.92 -22.35 14.10
C LEU A 500 -23.63 -21.60 15.25
N PRO A 501 -24.14 -20.36 15.07
CA PRO A 501 -24.97 -19.72 16.09
C PRO A 501 -26.21 -20.53 16.50
N TRP A 502 -26.90 -21.18 15.55
CA TRP A 502 -28.04 -22.04 15.86
C TRP A 502 -27.64 -23.25 16.69
N ASP A 503 -26.53 -23.91 16.36
CA ASP A 503 -25.97 -25.00 17.15
C ASP A 503 -25.65 -24.58 18.59
N ARG A 504 -24.98 -23.42 18.76
CA ARG A 504 -24.65 -22.89 20.09
C ARG A 504 -25.88 -22.52 20.91
N LEU A 505 -26.93 -22.02 20.28
CA LEU A 505 -28.22 -21.79 20.95
C LEU A 505 -28.88 -23.11 21.38
N GLY A 506 -28.75 -24.16 20.56
CA GLY A 506 -29.25 -25.50 20.87
C GLY A 506 -28.57 -26.11 22.10
N HIS A 507 -27.24 -25.95 22.22
CA HIS A 507 -26.50 -26.37 23.41
C HIS A 507 -26.97 -25.63 24.67
N TRP A 508 -27.24 -24.33 24.60
CA TRP A 508 -27.81 -23.62 25.74
C TRP A 508 -29.20 -24.17 26.10
N ALA A 509 -30.09 -24.37 25.12
CA ALA A 509 -31.42 -24.95 25.38
C ALA A 509 -31.33 -26.36 26.02
N GLN A 510 -30.37 -27.17 25.59
CA GLN A 510 -30.08 -28.47 26.17
C GLN A 510 -29.60 -28.36 27.63
N ASP A 511 -28.74 -27.41 27.96
CA ASP A 511 -28.28 -27.17 29.33
C ASP A 511 -29.45 -26.81 30.27
N GLU A 512 -30.47 -26.10 29.75
CA GLU A 512 -31.72 -25.77 30.46
C GLU A 512 -32.70 -26.96 30.50
N GLY A 513 -32.34 -28.11 29.92
CA GLY A 513 -33.19 -29.30 29.80
C GLY A 513 -34.37 -29.16 28.82
N ASN A 514 -34.40 -28.09 28.02
CA ASN A 514 -35.44 -27.87 27.01
C ASN A 514 -35.08 -28.54 25.70
N TRP A 515 -35.28 -29.86 25.65
CA TRP A 515 -34.93 -30.69 24.50
C TRP A 515 -35.73 -30.37 23.24
N GLU A 516 -36.96 -29.87 23.36
CA GLU A 516 -37.77 -29.43 22.22
C GLU A 516 -37.15 -28.21 21.51
N GLU A 517 -36.73 -27.19 22.25
CA GLU A 517 -36.05 -26.02 21.65
C GLU A 517 -34.64 -26.37 21.18
N ALA A 518 -33.92 -27.24 21.89
CA ALA A 518 -32.62 -27.74 21.47
C ALA A 518 -32.73 -28.45 20.11
N GLU A 519 -33.71 -29.34 19.94
CA GLU A 519 -33.99 -30.02 18.69
C GLU A 519 -34.29 -29.04 17.55
N LEU A 520 -35.13 -28.02 17.80
CA LEU A 520 -35.43 -26.99 16.80
C LEU A 520 -34.16 -26.25 16.34
N CYS A 521 -33.31 -25.88 17.29
CA CYS A 521 -32.06 -25.18 17.01
C CYS A 521 -31.07 -26.06 16.23
N TYR A 522 -30.85 -27.29 16.68
CA TYR A 522 -29.97 -28.24 15.98
C TYR A 522 -30.51 -28.60 14.59
N ARG A 523 -31.84 -28.71 14.42
CA ARG A 523 -32.45 -28.91 13.11
C ARG A 523 -32.16 -27.75 12.19
N LYS A 524 -32.26 -26.51 12.67
CA LYS A 524 -31.91 -25.32 11.87
C LYS A 524 -30.44 -25.34 11.46
N ALA A 525 -29.52 -25.69 12.37
CA ALA A 525 -28.10 -25.82 12.03
C ALA A 525 -27.85 -26.91 10.97
N TYR A 526 -28.48 -28.08 11.12
CA TYR A 526 -28.38 -29.19 10.17
C TYR A 526 -29.03 -28.89 8.80
N GLU A 527 -30.16 -28.18 8.77
CA GLU A 527 -30.79 -27.76 7.50
C GLU A 527 -29.91 -26.78 6.71
N LEU A 528 -29.13 -25.94 7.41
CA LEU A 528 -28.27 -24.93 6.79
C LEU A 528 -26.97 -25.49 6.24
N ALA A 529 -26.33 -26.42 6.97
CA ALA A 529 -24.98 -26.88 6.65
C ALA A 529 -24.81 -28.41 6.63
N GLY A 530 -25.83 -29.17 7.01
CA GLY A 530 -25.83 -30.62 7.03
C GLY A 530 -24.71 -31.22 7.89
N GLY A 531 -24.34 -32.45 7.56
CA GLY A 531 -23.07 -33.05 8.01
C GLY A 531 -22.88 -33.02 9.52
N HIS A 532 -21.86 -32.30 9.99
CA HIS A 532 -21.37 -32.31 11.37
C HIS A 532 -22.38 -31.85 12.43
N TYR A 533 -23.46 -31.16 12.03
CA TYR A 533 -24.54 -30.80 12.96
C TYR A 533 -25.54 -31.95 13.21
N GLY A 534 -25.35 -33.10 12.55
CA GLY A 534 -26.26 -34.24 12.66
C GLY A 534 -26.21 -34.96 14.01
N TYR A 535 -25.05 -35.00 14.68
CA TYR A 535 -24.91 -35.69 15.96
C TYR A 535 -25.80 -35.08 17.06
N CYS A 536 -25.75 -33.75 17.22
CA CYS A 536 -26.56 -33.04 18.21
C CYS A 536 -28.06 -33.16 17.92
N LEU A 537 -28.46 -33.01 16.65
CA LEU A 537 -29.85 -33.21 16.23
C LEU A 537 -30.33 -34.64 16.49
N GLY A 538 -29.57 -35.65 16.10
CA GLY A 538 -29.89 -37.06 16.32
C GLY A 538 -30.02 -37.40 17.81
N THR A 539 -29.14 -36.85 18.63
CA THR A 539 -29.19 -37.01 20.09
C THR A 539 -30.44 -36.36 20.68
N ALA A 540 -30.76 -35.12 20.30
CA ALA A 540 -31.99 -34.45 20.76
C ALA A 540 -33.25 -35.22 20.34
N LEU A 541 -33.28 -35.76 19.12
CA LEU A 541 -34.38 -36.61 18.65
C LEU A 541 -34.51 -37.91 19.44
N ASN A 542 -33.40 -38.55 19.83
CA ASN A 542 -33.41 -39.70 20.73
C ASN A 542 -34.02 -39.35 22.10
N PHE A 543 -33.60 -38.23 22.71
CA PHE A 543 -34.15 -37.76 23.99
C PHE A 543 -35.66 -37.48 23.92
N LEU A 544 -36.14 -36.98 22.78
CA LEU A 544 -37.57 -36.73 22.53
C LEU A 544 -38.35 -37.99 22.10
N GLY A 545 -37.71 -39.16 22.06
CA GLY A 545 -38.33 -40.43 21.64
C GLY A 545 -38.64 -40.54 20.14
N ARG A 546 -38.10 -39.63 19.31
CA ARG A 546 -38.27 -39.59 17.85
C ARG A 546 -37.22 -40.46 17.15
N PHE A 547 -37.11 -41.71 17.60
CA PHE A 547 -36.03 -42.63 17.22
C PHE A 547 -35.97 -42.93 15.71
N GLU A 548 -37.11 -43.12 15.06
CA GLU A 548 -37.16 -43.40 13.62
C GLU A 548 -36.57 -42.27 12.76
N GLU A 549 -36.70 -41.03 13.22
CA GLU A 549 -36.16 -39.86 12.55
C GLU A 549 -34.68 -39.64 12.85
N SER A 550 -34.26 -39.89 14.09
CA SER A 550 -32.86 -39.78 14.51
C SER A 550 -31.94 -40.76 13.76
N ARG A 551 -32.43 -41.97 13.48
CA ARG A 551 -31.61 -43.10 13.00
C ARG A 551 -30.84 -42.79 11.70
N PRO A 552 -31.47 -42.35 10.59
CA PRO A 552 -30.72 -42.08 9.37
C PRO A 552 -29.64 -41.00 9.55
N ILE A 553 -29.92 -39.99 10.40
CA ILE A 553 -28.96 -38.92 10.70
C ILE A 553 -27.78 -39.50 11.51
N LEU A 554 -28.06 -40.27 12.56
CA LEU A 554 -27.04 -40.88 13.41
C LEU A 554 -26.23 -41.97 12.69
N LEU A 555 -26.84 -42.68 11.75
CA LEU A 555 -26.15 -43.66 10.91
C LEU A 555 -25.09 -42.96 10.03
N GLU A 556 -25.47 -41.88 9.36
CA GLU A 556 -24.53 -41.05 8.59
C GLU A 556 -23.39 -40.51 9.48
N GLN A 557 -23.70 -40.07 10.71
CA GLN A 557 -22.67 -39.65 11.66
C GLN A 557 -21.71 -40.79 11.99
N ALA A 558 -22.23 -41.92 12.48
CA ALA A 558 -21.44 -43.02 13.00
C ALA A 558 -20.61 -43.74 11.92
N GLU A 559 -21.07 -43.75 10.67
CA GLU A 559 -20.36 -44.44 9.58
C GLU A 559 -19.36 -43.55 8.85
N HIS A 560 -19.61 -42.23 8.76
CA HIS A 560 -18.89 -41.39 7.79
C HIS A 560 -18.29 -40.11 8.37
N LEU A 561 -18.92 -39.48 9.36
CA LEU A 561 -18.52 -38.14 9.81
C LEU A 561 -17.81 -38.16 11.16
N GLN A 562 -18.35 -38.94 12.10
CA GLN A 562 -17.85 -39.08 13.46
C GLN A 562 -17.97 -40.56 13.90
N PRO A 563 -17.09 -41.45 13.40
CA PRO A 563 -17.14 -42.87 13.72
C PRO A 563 -16.54 -43.18 15.11
N ASP A 564 -17.12 -42.56 16.14
CA ASP A 564 -16.73 -42.69 17.55
C ASP A 564 -17.76 -43.48 18.37
N ALA A 565 -17.35 -43.88 19.58
CA ALA A 565 -18.19 -44.70 20.45
C ALA A 565 -19.54 -44.02 20.78
N MET A 566 -19.54 -42.70 20.97
CA MET A 566 -20.74 -41.92 21.29
C MET A 566 -21.77 -41.95 20.15
N SER A 567 -21.34 -41.78 18.90
CA SER A 567 -22.24 -41.79 17.74
C SER A 567 -22.82 -43.18 17.49
N TRP A 568 -21.98 -44.22 17.59
CA TRP A 568 -22.44 -45.62 17.51
C TRP A 568 -23.39 -45.98 18.66
N PHE A 569 -23.16 -45.48 19.87
CA PHE A 569 -24.07 -45.65 20.98
C PHE A 569 -25.44 -45.00 20.72
N GLN A 570 -25.47 -43.74 20.27
CA GLN A 570 -26.72 -43.05 19.96
C GLN A 570 -27.50 -43.75 18.85
N LEU A 571 -26.82 -44.28 17.83
CA LEU A 571 -27.43 -45.12 16.81
C LEU A 571 -28.02 -46.41 17.41
N GLY A 572 -27.29 -47.04 18.33
CA GLY A 572 -27.75 -48.21 19.08
C GLY A 572 -29.02 -47.94 19.89
N VAL A 573 -29.10 -46.76 20.54
CA VAL A 573 -30.31 -46.29 21.26
C VAL A 573 -31.49 -46.15 20.30
N ALA A 574 -31.30 -45.52 19.14
CA ALA A 574 -32.36 -45.37 18.14
C ALA A 574 -32.85 -46.72 17.60
N ASN A 575 -31.93 -47.64 17.29
CA ASN A 575 -32.27 -48.98 16.78
C ASN A 575 -32.98 -49.84 17.82
N GLY A 576 -32.51 -49.80 19.08
CA GLY A 576 -33.11 -50.57 20.17
C GLY A 576 -34.56 -50.17 20.45
N ASN A 577 -34.83 -48.86 20.46
CA ASN A 577 -36.17 -48.33 20.70
C ASN A 577 -37.12 -48.43 19.49
N THR A 578 -36.59 -48.73 18.29
CA THR A 578 -37.40 -49.03 17.09
C THR A 578 -37.58 -50.53 16.85
N GLY A 579 -37.15 -51.39 17.80
CA GLY A 579 -37.30 -52.84 17.72
C GLY A 579 -36.32 -53.51 16.75
N ARG A 580 -35.27 -52.81 16.31
CA ARG A 580 -34.24 -53.32 15.40
C ARG A 580 -33.08 -53.91 16.20
N SER A 581 -33.38 -54.95 16.98
CA SER A 581 -32.46 -55.54 17.96
C SER A 581 -31.09 -55.89 17.38
N SER A 582 -31.03 -56.50 16.19
CA SER A 582 -29.76 -56.89 15.56
C SER A 582 -28.88 -55.70 15.19
N GLU A 583 -29.47 -54.63 14.68
CA GLU A 583 -28.74 -53.39 14.33
C GLU A 583 -28.30 -52.65 15.60
N ALA A 584 -29.13 -52.67 16.66
CA ALA A 584 -28.79 -52.10 17.95
C ALA A 584 -27.62 -52.83 18.62
N ILE A 585 -27.62 -54.17 18.59
CA ILE A 585 -26.51 -55.01 19.08
C ILE A 585 -25.23 -54.65 18.34
N ALA A 586 -25.25 -54.65 17.00
CA ALA A 586 -24.07 -54.32 16.20
C ALA A 586 -23.53 -52.92 16.52
N ALA A 587 -24.42 -51.93 16.69
CA ALA A 587 -24.03 -50.57 17.03
C ALA A 587 -23.42 -50.45 18.43
N TYR A 588 -24.00 -51.11 19.45
CA TYR A 588 -23.41 -51.12 20.80
C TYR A 588 -22.11 -51.91 20.87
N GLU A 589 -21.99 -53.04 20.18
CA GLU A 589 -20.73 -53.78 20.07
C GLU A 589 -19.65 -52.91 19.43
N LYS A 590 -20.00 -52.14 18.40
CA LYS A 590 -19.07 -51.20 17.78
C LYS A 590 -18.67 -50.07 18.72
N ALA A 591 -19.61 -49.52 19.50
CA ALA A 591 -19.30 -48.51 20.52
C ALA A 591 -18.30 -49.05 21.57
N ILE A 592 -18.52 -50.27 22.07
CA ILE A 592 -17.65 -50.94 23.05
C ILE A 592 -16.28 -51.31 22.44
N GLU A 593 -16.23 -51.65 21.15
CA GLU A 593 -14.98 -51.90 20.44
C GLU A 593 -14.13 -50.63 20.35
N LEU A 594 -14.77 -49.50 20.06
CA LEU A 594 -14.11 -48.19 19.93
C LEU A 594 -13.69 -47.62 21.29
N ASP A 595 -14.55 -47.76 22.30
CA ASP A 595 -14.26 -47.38 23.67
C ASP A 595 -14.72 -48.48 24.65
N PRO A 596 -13.79 -49.33 25.10
CA PRO A 596 -14.08 -50.38 26.08
C PRO A 596 -14.52 -49.85 27.45
N GLU A 597 -14.29 -48.56 27.75
CA GLU A 597 -14.70 -47.92 29.00
C GLU A 597 -16.08 -47.25 28.90
N TYR A 598 -16.75 -47.35 27.74
CA TYR A 598 -18.10 -46.81 27.53
C TYR A 598 -19.17 -47.72 28.17
N ASP A 599 -19.17 -47.72 29.50
CA ASP A 599 -19.97 -48.54 30.39
C ASP A 599 -21.46 -48.60 30.03
N ILE A 600 -22.08 -47.47 29.74
CA ILE A 600 -23.50 -47.37 29.41
C ILE A 600 -23.88 -48.17 28.16
N ALA A 601 -22.97 -48.34 27.18
CA ALA A 601 -23.22 -49.22 26.04
C ALA A 601 -23.24 -50.69 26.44
N MET A 602 -22.39 -51.13 27.37
CA MET A 602 -22.38 -52.52 27.85
C MET A 602 -23.67 -52.87 28.59
N PHE A 603 -24.16 -51.96 29.44
CA PHE A 603 -25.42 -52.15 30.14
C PHE A 603 -26.61 -52.15 29.18
N ASN A 604 -26.65 -51.22 28.21
CA ASN A 604 -27.71 -51.15 27.21
C ASN A 604 -27.70 -52.34 26.25
N LEU A 605 -26.54 -52.89 25.90
CA LEU A 605 -26.42 -54.11 25.10
C LEU A 605 -27.05 -55.32 25.82
N GLY A 606 -26.82 -55.46 27.13
CA GLY A 606 -27.50 -56.47 27.94
C GLY A 606 -29.03 -56.30 27.94
N GLY A 607 -29.51 -55.06 28.00
CA GLY A 607 -30.94 -54.71 27.90
C GLY A 607 -31.54 -55.06 26.54
N VAL A 608 -30.84 -54.79 25.44
CA VAL A 608 -31.29 -55.19 24.10
C VAL A 608 -31.36 -56.70 23.97
N HIS A 609 -30.34 -57.44 24.41
CA HIS A 609 -30.39 -58.91 24.41
C HIS A 609 -31.55 -59.47 25.23
N TRP A 610 -31.88 -58.83 26.36
CA TRP A 610 -33.00 -59.23 27.18
C TRP A 610 -34.33 -59.06 26.43
N ASN A 611 -34.52 -57.89 25.81
CA ASN A 611 -35.72 -57.57 25.03
C ASN A 611 -35.86 -58.45 23.77
N ASP A 612 -34.74 -58.87 23.18
CA ASP A 612 -34.67 -59.80 22.05
C ASP A 612 -34.93 -61.27 22.46
N GLY A 613 -35.09 -61.55 23.75
CA GLY A 613 -35.31 -62.90 24.28
C GLY A 613 -34.04 -63.75 24.43
N ASN A 614 -32.86 -63.19 24.12
CA ASN A 614 -31.56 -63.83 24.40
C ASN A 614 -31.16 -63.65 25.87
N ILE A 615 -31.89 -64.31 26.76
CA ILE A 615 -31.71 -64.20 28.22
C ILE A 615 -30.30 -64.62 28.66
N ILE A 616 -29.70 -65.61 27.97
CA ILE A 616 -28.34 -66.09 28.29
C ILE A 616 -27.32 -64.99 27.95
N GLY A 617 -27.40 -64.43 26.74
CA GLY A 617 -26.53 -63.34 26.30
C GLY A 617 -26.66 -62.09 27.17
N ALA A 618 -27.90 -61.70 27.51
CA ALA A 618 -28.18 -60.57 28.41
C ALA A 618 -27.48 -60.74 29.76
N LYS A 619 -27.62 -61.91 30.39
CA LYS A 619 -26.99 -62.21 31.69
C LYS A 619 -25.46 -62.23 31.61
N GLN A 620 -24.89 -62.76 30.53
CA GLN A 620 -23.45 -62.75 30.33
C GLN A 620 -22.92 -61.31 30.17
N MET A 621 -23.60 -60.50 29.36
CA MET A 621 -23.20 -59.11 29.13
C MET A 621 -23.30 -58.27 30.40
N TRP A 622 -24.40 -58.37 31.14
CA TRP A 622 -24.54 -57.66 32.41
C TRP A 622 -23.55 -58.12 33.47
N ARG A 623 -23.22 -59.41 33.59
CA ARG A 623 -22.14 -59.84 34.50
C ARG A 623 -20.81 -59.20 34.13
N ARG A 624 -20.46 -59.21 32.85
CA ARG A 624 -19.23 -58.58 32.36
C ARG A 624 -19.23 -57.07 32.64
N ALA A 625 -20.36 -56.39 32.45
CA ALA A 625 -20.52 -54.97 32.75
C ALA A 625 -20.38 -54.68 34.25
N ILE A 626 -21.00 -55.47 35.12
CA ILE A 626 -20.92 -55.35 36.59
C ILE A 626 -19.49 -55.64 37.10
N GLU A 627 -18.83 -56.68 36.59
CA GLU A 627 -17.45 -57.00 36.95
C GLU A 627 -16.49 -55.88 36.55
N ARG A 628 -16.76 -55.20 35.43
CA ARG A 628 -15.93 -54.10 34.93
C ARG A 628 -16.22 -52.77 35.61
N PHE A 629 -17.50 -52.48 35.85
CA PHE A 629 -18.01 -51.21 36.40
C PHE A 629 -18.91 -51.47 37.62
N PRO A 630 -18.33 -51.91 38.75
CA PRO A 630 -19.11 -52.29 39.92
C PRO A 630 -19.87 -51.13 40.57
N ASP A 631 -19.41 -49.90 40.34
CA ASP A 631 -19.98 -48.68 40.92
C ASP A 631 -20.96 -47.95 39.97
N HIS A 632 -21.29 -48.52 38.81
CA HIS A 632 -22.22 -47.91 37.85
C HIS A 632 -23.67 -47.89 38.39
N GLU A 633 -24.42 -46.83 38.11
CA GLU A 633 -25.76 -46.60 38.69
C GLU A 633 -26.78 -47.72 38.39
N LEU A 634 -26.68 -48.35 37.21
CA LEU A 634 -27.57 -49.44 36.80
C LEU A 634 -27.29 -50.77 37.53
N VAL A 635 -26.17 -50.91 38.23
CA VAL A 635 -25.79 -52.17 38.92
C VAL A 635 -26.83 -52.52 39.99
N GLU A 636 -27.23 -51.56 40.81
CA GLU A 636 -28.21 -51.80 41.87
C GLU A 636 -29.62 -52.06 41.32
N GLU A 637 -29.99 -51.45 40.21
CA GLU A 637 -31.25 -51.75 39.52
C GLU A 637 -31.27 -53.20 38.99
N ILE A 638 -30.17 -53.63 38.35
CA ILE A 638 -30.03 -54.99 37.86
C ILE A 638 -29.99 -55.99 39.03
N ARG A 639 -29.35 -55.65 40.16
CA ARG A 639 -29.34 -56.46 41.38
C ARG A 639 -30.75 -56.67 41.92
N ALA A 640 -31.55 -55.61 41.98
CA ALA A 640 -32.92 -55.67 42.47
C ALA A 640 -33.83 -56.50 41.55
N ARG A 641 -33.69 -56.35 40.22
CA ARG A 641 -34.53 -57.03 39.22
C ARG A 641 -34.11 -58.47 38.95
N ILE A 642 -32.81 -58.75 38.98
CA ILE A 642 -32.24 -60.06 38.63
C ILE A 642 -31.17 -60.47 39.67
N PRO A 643 -31.58 -60.80 40.92
CA PRO A 643 -30.63 -61.16 41.98
C PRO A 643 -29.69 -62.31 41.61
N SER A 644 -30.12 -63.23 40.74
CA SER A 644 -29.31 -64.37 40.26
C SER A 644 -28.06 -64.02 39.46
N LEU A 645 -27.84 -62.74 39.14
CA LEU A 645 -26.64 -62.27 38.45
C LEU A 645 -25.46 -62.01 39.39
N PHE A 646 -25.74 -61.83 40.68
CA PHE A 646 -24.81 -61.59 41.79
C PHE A 646 -24.75 -62.85 42.66
#